data_AF-A0A316SJ47-F1
#
_entry.id   AF-A0A316SJ47-F1
#
_cell.length_a   1.000
_cell.length_b   1.000
_cell.length_c   1.000
_cell.angle_alpha   90.00
_cell.angle_beta   90.00
_cell.angle_gamma   90.00
#
_symmetry.space_group_name_H-M   'P 1'
#
loop_
_entity.id
_entity.type
_entity.pdbx_description
1 polymer ?
#
loop_
_entity_poly.entity_id
_entity_poly.type
_entity_poly.pdbx_seq_one_letter_code
_entity_poly.pdbx_strand_id
1 'polypeptide(L)'
;MLFKDLLGKKTLFFDGAMGTMLQAAGLKPGELPELWNFTHADEVEKIHTAYLNAGADIIKTNTFGANRLKFAGTDIKTADVITQAVKIAQKACLAKPGSFVALDLGPIGKLLAPYGDLPFEEAVSIYAEIVRAGVAAGADLILIETMSDTYEMKAALLAAKENSDLPVVCTMTLDEDGKLLTGGDITAAAIMLEGLGADAIGFNCGLGPAQMQKLLPQLLAATPLPAVLNPNAGLPKEVDGKTVFDVDADEFAALMYEMAQNGVLAIMGGCCGTTPAHIAALAAKCRNIVPQTRECDLTAVAAYGSAVVIGKKPVIIGERINPTGKPRLKQAILDGDYDYICRLGLEQIDSGAAILDVNVGVPGIEEPAVSAEAVQRLQAITSVPLQIDTSNYEAMAGSMRLYNGKPLLNSVCGKEESLAKVLPLVKKYGAAVVALTLDDSGIPAEAEGRIAIAEKIIARAAEYGIAKRNIIVDPLALTISTGGDNAKTDLQVLRELTKRGIKTVMGVSNISFGLPARDAVNSAFFVLAMEAGLSCAIINPQSAAMMGAYYAYGALSGLDEGCKDYVARFADSAQPKAAQPQTAEYTLYDAIVKGLREQSEKAVKVQLAQKQPLEIINSEMIPALDYVGNGFEKHTLFLPQLLMSAEAAKAAFNVIRDKMAAEGGSQSNGIKVVLATVKGDIHDIGKNIVKVLFENYGYQVIDLGKDVPPEKITEAAVKHNAAVVGLSALMTTTVGAMEETIKALRAAGSFKIVCGGAVLTQDYADSIGADFYAPNAVSAVNYANSLH
;
A
#
# COMPACT_ATOMS: atom_id res chain seq x y z
N MET A 1 -30.70 0.34 -18.48
CA MET A 1 -29.57 1.27 -18.36
C MET A 1 -28.51 0.56 -17.55
N LEU A 2 -27.25 0.57 -17.99
CA LEU A 2 -26.16 -0.04 -17.25
C LEU A 2 -25.64 0.93 -16.19
N PHE A 3 -25.07 0.43 -15.10
CA PHE A 3 -24.47 1.26 -14.05
C PHE A 3 -23.46 2.28 -14.62
N LYS A 4 -22.61 1.81 -15.54
CA LYS A 4 -21.57 2.63 -16.17
C LYS A 4 -22.12 3.80 -16.99
N ASP A 5 -23.35 3.70 -17.48
CA ASP A 5 -24.00 4.79 -18.23
C ASP A 5 -24.33 5.98 -17.32
N LEU A 6 -24.52 5.73 -16.02
CA LEU A 6 -24.94 6.69 -15.00
C LEU A 6 -23.77 7.23 -14.17
N LEU A 7 -22.71 6.43 -14.00
CA LEU A 7 -21.54 6.81 -13.20
C LEU A 7 -20.95 8.14 -13.68
N GLY A 8 -20.79 9.09 -12.76
CA GLY A 8 -20.27 10.43 -13.05
C GLY A 8 -21.25 11.36 -13.80
N LYS A 9 -22.48 10.91 -14.11
CA LYS A 9 -23.54 11.72 -14.72
C LYS A 9 -24.74 11.92 -13.81
N LYS A 10 -24.94 11.00 -12.88
CA LYS A 10 -25.98 11.05 -11.85
C LYS A 10 -25.37 10.64 -10.53
N THR A 11 -25.74 11.31 -9.45
CA THR A 11 -25.42 10.86 -8.11
C THR A 11 -26.18 9.57 -7.81
N LEU A 12 -25.45 8.52 -7.44
CA LEU A 12 -25.99 7.22 -7.07
C LEU A 12 -25.83 6.99 -5.56
N PHE A 13 -26.74 6.22 -4.98
CA PHE A 13 -26.71 5.91 -3.56
C PHE A 13 -26.45 4.42 -3.31
N PHE A 14 -25.36 4.10 -2.61
CA PHE A 14 -25.24 2.80 -1.94
C PHE A 14 -26.24 2.72 -0.77
N ASP A 15 -26.50 1.49 -0.32
CA ASP A 15 -27.15 1.22 0.95
C ASP A 15 -26.25 1.56 2.16
N GLY A 16 -26.75 1.23 3.35
CA GLY A 16 -26.04 1.37 4.62
C GLY A 16 -25.42 0.07 5.10
N ALA A 17 -25.25 -0.09 6.42
CA ALA A 17 -24.67 -1.30 6.99
C ALA A 17 -25.56 -2.54 6.83
N MET A 18 -24.96 -3.65 6.40
CA MET A 18 -25.54 -5.00 6.51
C MET A 18 -25.28 -5.60 7.90
N GLY A 19 -24.03 -5.59 8.37
CA GLY A 19 -23.63 -6.25 9.62
C GLY A 19 -24.42 -5.79 10.86
N THR A 20 -24.51 -4.47 11.09
CA THR A 20 -25.25 -3.94 12.25
C THR A 20 -26.77 -4.15 12.14
N MET A 21 -27.32 -4.21 10.92
CA MET A 21 -28.72 -4.56 10.70
C MET A 21 -29.00 -6.04 11.00
N LEU A 22 -28.07 -6.94 10.66
CA LEU A 22 -28.16 -8.36 11.03
C LEU A 22 -28.04 -8.53 12.55
N GLN A 23 -27.15 -7.80 13.23
CA GLN A 23 -27.06 -7.79 14.70
C GLN A 23 -28.39 -7.36 15.34
N ALA A 24 -29.01 -6.29 14.82
CA ALA A 24 -30.33 -5.84 15.28
C ALA A 24 -31.43 -6.89 15.02
N ALA A 25 -31.29 -7.70 13.97
CA ALA A 25 -32.17 -8.83 13.66
C ALA A 25 -31.88 -10.10 14.48
N GLY A 26 -30.84 -10.11 15.31
CA GLY A 26 -30.51 -11.20 16.23
C GLY A 26 -29.26 -12.02 15.88
N LEU A 27 -28.43 -11.57 14.94
CA LEU A 27 -27.12 -12.17 14.68
C LEU A 27 -26.27 -12.15 15.96
N LYS A 28 -25.87 -13.35 16.41
CA LYS A 28 -25.11 -13.50 17.65
C LYS A 28 -23.62 -13.20 17.43
N PRO A 29 -22.90 -12.71 18.46
CA PRO A 29 -21.44 -12.60 18.41
C PRO A 29 -20.82 -13.94 18.02
N GLY A 30 -19.87 -13.91 17.09
CA GLY A 30 -19.21 -15.12 16.60
C GLY A 30 -19.85 -15.75 15.35
N GLU A 31 -21.10 -15.45 15.03
CA GLU A 31 -21.73 -15.99 13.82
C GLU A 31 -21.21 -15.30 12.55
N LEU A 32 -21.00 -16.08 11.48
CA LEU A 32 -20.59 -15.56 10.19
C LEU A 32 -21.81 -14.96 9.47
N PRO A 33 -21.86 -13.63 9.21
CA PRO A 33 -23.01 -12.98 8.60
C PRO A 33 -23.38 -13.58 7.23
N GLU A 34 -22.39 -14.04 6.47
CA GLU A 34 -22.59 -14.55 5.12
C GLU A 34 -23.32 -15.91 5.10
N LEU A 35 -23.36 -16.64 6.22
CA LEU A 35 -24.14 -17.88 6.33
C LEU A 35 -25.65 -17.64 6.44
N TRP A 36 -26.05 -16.43 6.84
CA TRP A 36 -27.47 -16.04 6.88
C TRP A 36 -28.09 -15.98 5.47
N ASN A 37 -27.29 -15.97 4.42
CA ASN A 37 -27.77 -16.16 3.04
C ASN A 37 -28.50 -17.50 2.84
N PHE A 38 -28.22 -18.50 3.67
CA PHE A 38 -28.91 -19.80 3.64
C PHE A 38 -29.90 -19.95 4.78
N THR A 39 -29.49 -19.60 6.00
CA THR A 39 -30.28 -19.88 7.21
C THR A 39 -31.39 -18.86 7.45
N HIS A 40 -31.22 -17.63 6.97
CA HIS A 40 -32.12 -16.49 7.22
C HIS A 40 -32.28 -15.61 5.97
N ALA A 41 -32.38 -16.22 4.79
CA ALA A 41 -32.42 -15.52 3.50
C ALA A 41 -33.51 -14.43 3.42
N ASP A 42 -34.68 -14.69 4.01
CA ASP A 42 -35.79 -13.73 4.05
C ASP A 42 -35.45 -12.48 4.88
N GLU A 43 -34.63 -12.59 5.93
CA GLU A 43 -34.19 -11.43 6.72
C GLU A 43 -33.17 -10.58 5.94
N VAL A 44 -32.24 -11.22 5.23
CA VAL A 44 -31.31 -10.53 4.33
C VAL A 44 -32.07 -9.78 3.23
N GLU A 45 -33.08 -10.41 2.61
CA GLU A 45 -33.95 -9.76 1.62
C GLU A 45 -34.73 -8.57 2.18
N LYS A 46 -35.26 -8.69 3.40
CA LYS A 46 -35.97 -7.60 4.09
C LYS A 46 -35.06 -6.40 4.31
N ILE A 47 -33.81 -6.62 4.73
CA ILE A 47 -32.82 -5.55 4.93
C ILE A 47 -32.53 -4.84 3.59
N HIS A 48 -32.25 -5.59 2.52
CA HIS A 48 -32.06 -4.99 1.19
C HIS A 48 -33.28 -4.19 0.73
N THR A 49 -34.48 -4.74 0.91
CA THR A 49 -35.74 -4.08 0.56
C THR A 49 -35.93 -2.78 1.35
N ALA A 50 -35.57 -2.77 2.64
CA ALA A 50 -35.64 -1.57 3.47
C ALA A 50 -34.72 -0.45 2.95
N TYR A 51 -33.49 -0.77 2.53
CA TYR A 51 -32.59 0.22 1.93
C TYR A 51 -33.03 0.69 0.54
N LEU A 52 -33.57 -0.21 -0.30
CA LEU A 52 -34.16 0.19 -1.59
C LEU A 52 -35.32 1.17 -1.39
N ASN A 53 -36.21 0.90 -0.43
CA ASN A 53 -37.32 1.77 -0.08
C ASN A 53 -36.86 3.11 0.51
N ALA A 54 -35.74 3.12 1.22
CA ALA A 54 -35.10 4.34 1.71
C ALA A 54 -34.45 5.19 0.62
N GLY A 55 -34.28 4.66 -0.60
CA GLY A 55 -33.72 5.44 -1.71
C GLY A 55 -32.30 5.03 -2.11
N ALA A 56 -31.77 3.90 -1.64
CA ALA A 56 -30.58 3.30 -2.25
C ALA A 56 -30.85 2.95 -3.72
N ASP A 57 -29.87 3.20 -4.58
CA ASP A 57 -29.87 2.76 -5.99
C ASP A 57 -29.00 1.50 -6.17
N ILE A 58 -28.09 1.23 -5.24
CA ILE A 58 -27.15 0.11 -5.30
C ILE A 58 -27.21 -0.66 -3.98
N ILE A 59 -27.40 -1.96 -4.05
CA ILE A 59 -27.40 -2.88 -2.91
C ILE A 59 -26.11 -3.68 -2.89
N LYS A 60 -25.44 -3.70 -1.75
CA LYS A 60 -24.25 -4.54 -1.53
C LYS A 60 -24.68 -5.94 -1.15
N THR A 61 -24.16 -6.95 -1.82
CA THR A 61 -24.43 -8.35 -1.45
C THR A 61 -23.90 -8.64 -0.05
N ASN A 62 -24.57 -9.51 0.71
CA ASN A 62 -24.06 -9.97 2.01
C ASN A 62 -22.89 -10.96 1.82
N THR A 63 -21.75 -10.44 1.35
CA THR A 63 -20.57 -11.21 0.92
C THR A 63 -19.25 -10.58 1.37
N PHE A 64 -19.27 -9.53 2.19
CA PHE A 64 -18.09 -8.80 2.66
C PHE A 64 -16.88 -9.69 3.00
N GLY A 65 -17.05 -10.68 3.88
CA GLY A 65 -15.98 -11.60 4.25
C GLY A 65 -15.99 -12.95 3.51
N ALA A 66 -16.82 -13.13 2.48
CA ALA A 66 -17.03 -14.42 1.84
C ALA A 66 -15.81 -14.85 1.01
N ASN A 67 -14.86 -15.55 1.63
CA ASN A 67 -13.69 -16.13 0.96
C ASN A 67 -13.38 -17.54 1.47
N ARG A 68 -12.62 -18.33 0.69
CA ARG A 68 -12.32 -19.73 1.02
C ARG A 68 -11.56 -19.92 2.33
N LEU A 69 -10.81 -18.92 2.80
CA LEU A 69 -10.11 -19.01 4.08
C LEU A 69 -11.08 -18.84 5.26
N LYS A 70 -12.12 -18.01 5.12
CA LYS A 70 -13.17 -17.83 6.14
C LYS A 70 -14.05 -19.05 6.29
N PHE A 71 -14.30 -19.78 5.21
CA PHE A 71 -15.10 -21.01 5.20
C PHE A 71 -14.28 -22.29 5.36
N ALA A 72 -12.97 -22.18 5.59
CA ALA A 72 -12.10 -23.33 5.79
C ALA A 72 -12.59 -24.17 6.98
N GLY A 73 -12.76 -25.48 6.78
CA GLY A 73 -13.29 -26.38 7.80
C GLY A 73 -14.82 -26.48 7.84
N THR A 74 -15.53 -25.81 6.93
CA THR A 74 -16.97 -26.00 6.70
C THR A 74 -17.21 -26.77 5.39
N ASP A 75 -18.38 -27.38 5.22
CA ASP A 75 -18.80 -28.02 3.95
C ASP A 75 -19.32 -27.00 2.91
N ILE A 76 -19.26 -25.70 3.22
CA ILE A 76 -19.84 -24.63 2.42
C ILE A 76 -18.78 -24.05 1.47
N LYS A 77 -19.09 -24.03 0.18
CA LYS A 77 -18.20 -23.44 -0.84
C LYS A 77 -18.46 -21.95 -0.97
N THR A 78 -17.41 -21.16 -1.10
CA THR A 78 -17.49 -19.70 -1.34
C THR A 78 -18.45 -19.37 -2.47
N ALA A 79 -18.33 -20.06 -3.61
CA ALA A 79 -19.17 -19.81 -4.79
C ALA A 79 -20.67 -19.98 -4.52
N ASP A 80 -21.07 -20.91 -3.65
CA ASP A 80 -22.46 -21.13 -3.29
C ASP A 80 -22.97 -19.95 -2.43
N VAL A 81 -22.16 -19.46 -1.49
CA VAL A 81 -22.46 -18.27 -0.67
C VAL A 81 -22.66 -17.05 -1.56
N ILE A 82 -21.72 -16.80 -2.46
CA ILE A 82 -21.78 -15.66 -3.39
C ILE A 82 -23.03 -15.75 -4.27
N THR A 83 -23.29 -16.91 -4.86
CA THR A 83 -24.45 -17.12 -5.75
C THR A 83 -25.75 -16.86 -5.02
N GLN A 84 -25.88 -17.35 -3.79
CA GLN A 84 -27.08 -17.17 -2.99
C GLN A 84 -27.27 -15.70 -2.58
N ALA A 85 -26.21 -15.02 -2.15
CA ALA A 85 -26.28 -13.60 -1.78
C ALA A 85 -26.70 -12.70 -2.96
N VAL A 86 -26.14 -12.93 -4.15
CA VAL A 86 -26.52 -12.19 -5.38
C VAL A 86 -27.99 -12.41 -5.72
N LYS A 87 -28.49 -13.65 -5.63
CA LYS A 87 -29.92 -13.96 -5.89
C LYS A 87 -30.85 -13.26 -4.92
N ILE A 88 -30.50 -13.19 -3.64
CA ILE A 88 -31.29 -12.48 -2.62
C ILE A 88 -31.35 -10.99 -2.95
N ALA A 89 -30.21 -10.37 -3.26
CA ALA A 89 -30.15 -8.95 -3.64
C ALA A 89 -30.93 -8.66 -4.93
N GLN A 90 -30.82 -9.52 -5.95
CA GLN A 90 -31.59 -9.42 -7.19
C GLN A 90 -33.10 -9.51 -6.93
N LYS A 91 -33.52 -10.46 -6.08
CA LYS A 91 -34.94 -10.62 -5.71
C LYS A 91 -35.49 -9.35 -5.06
N ALA A 92 -34.74 -8.72 -4.15
CA ALA A 92 -35.13 -7.43 -3.57
C ALA A 92 -35.21 -6.32 -4.64
N CYS A 93 -34.26 -6.28 -5.58
CA CYS A 93 -34.22 -5.27 -6.65
C CYS A 93 -35.39 -5.38 -7.66
N LEU A 94 -36.07 -6.53 -7.77
CA LEU A 94 -37.25 -6.68 -8.63
C LEU A 94 -38.37 -5.68 -8.27
N ALA A 95 -38.50 -5.32 -6.99
CA ALA A 95 -39.50 -4.37 -6.53
C ALA A 95 -39.17 -2.91 -6.87
N LYS A 96 -37.91 -2.62 -7.26
CA LYS A 96 -37.43 -1.28 -7.61
C LYS A 96 -36.57 -1.33 -8.90
N PRO A 97 -37.21 -1.43 -10.08
CA PRO A 97 -36.50 -1.47 -11.35
C PRO A 97 -35.54 -0.29 -11.54
N GLY A 98 -34.33 -0.58 -12.04
CA GLY A 98 -33.26 0.42 -12.20
C GLY A 98 -32.32 0.53 -10.99
N SER A 99 -32.49 -0.31 -9.98
CA SER A 99 -31.49 -0.53 -8.93
C SER A 99 -30.42 -1.54 -9.39
N PHE A 100 -29.26 -1.54 -8.74
CA PHE A 100 -28.11 -2.37 -9.09
C PHE A 100 -27.67 -3.25 -7.92
N VAL A 101 -27.13 -4.43 -8.23
CA VAL A 101 -26.52 -5.35 -7.27
C VAL A 101 -25.00 -5.28 -7.37
N ALA A 102 -24.35 -4.78 -6.31
CA ALA A 102 -22.90 -4.78 -6.18
C ALA A 102 -22.42 -6.06 -5.52
N LEU A 103 -21.55 -6.81 -6.21
CA LEU A 103 -20.79 -7.89 -5.59
C LEU A 103 -19.79 -7.27 -4.62
N ASP A 104 -20.03 -7.46 -3.33
CA ASP A 104 -19.23 -6.87 -2.26
C ASP A 104 -18.05 -7.78 -1.86
N LEU A 105 -16.84 -7.25 -1.97
CA LEU A 105 -15.55 -7.88 -1.65
C LEU A 105 -14.86 -7.06 -0.56
N GLY A 106 -14.81 -7.61 0.66
CA GLY A 106 -13.96 -7.10 1.73
C GLY A 106 -12.55 -7.73 1.72
N PRO A 107 -11.68 -7.31 2.64
CA PRO A 107 -10.34 -7.89 2.79
C PRO A 107 -10.40 -9.38 3.18
N ILE A 108 -9.43 -10.16 2.72
CA ILE A 108 -9.22 -11.57 3.06
C ILE A 108 -8.90 -11.73 4.56
N GLY A 109 -8.30 -10.70 5.16
CA GLY A 109 -7.91 -10.68 6.57
C GLY A 109 -6.55 -11.30 6.87
N LYS A 110 -5.67 -11.39 5.87
CA LYS A 110 -4.26 -11.78 6.00
C LYS A 110 -3.35 -10.76 5.33
N LEU A 111 -2.17 -10.54 5.91
CA LEU A 111 -1.12 -9.78 5.24
C LEU A 111 -0.56 -10.61 4.07
N LEU A 112 -0.29 -9.93 2.96
CA LEU A 112 0.37 -10.53 1.81
C LEU A 112 1.89 -10.59 2.03
N ALA A 113 2.53 -11.61 1.47
CA ALA A 113 3.99 -11.71 1.41
C ALA A 113 4.58 -10.48 0.68
N PRO A 114 5.74 -9.94 1.13
CA PRO A 114 6.63 -10.52 2.13
C PRO A 114 6.27 -10.18 3.59
N TYR A 115 5.29 -9.33 3.85
CA TYR A 115 4.94 -8.90 5.22
C TYR A 115 4.03 -9.88 5.97
N GLY A 116 3.39 -10.80 5.26
CA GLY A 116 2.59 -11.89 5.81
C GLY A 116 2.82 -13.21 5.10
N ASP A 117 1.94 -14.16 5.38
CA ASP A 117 2.07 -15.56 4.94
C ASP A 117 1.28 -15.86 3.65
N LEU A 118 0.46 -14.93 3.15
CA LEU A 118 -0.35 -15.14 1.96
C LEU A 118 0.39 -14.68 0.69
N PRO A 119 0.72 -15.58 -0.25
CA PRO A 119 1.32 -15.18 -1.53
C PRO A 119 0.37 -14.29 -2.35
N PHE A 120 0.92 -13.31 -3.07
CA PHE A 120 0.13 -12.39 -3.89
C PHE A 120 -0.78 -13.12 -4.90
N GLU A 121 -0.25 -14.09 -5.64
CA GLU A 121 -1.04 -14.86 -6.62
C GLU A 121 -2.13 -15.71 -5.96
N GLU A 122 -1.93 -16.14 -4.71
CA GLU A 122 -2.97 -16.85 -3.97
C GLU A 122 -4.10 -15.89 -3.57
N ALA A 123 -3.78 -14.66 -3.16
CA ALA A 123 -4.77 -13.62 -2.93
C ALA A 123 -5.57 -13.29 -4.22
N VAL A 124 -4.89 -13.13 -5.37
CA VAL A 124 -5.55 -12.95 -6.67
C VAL A 124 -6.48 -14.13 -6.98
N SER A 125 -6.04 -15.36 -6.74
CA SER A 125 -6.83 -16.58 -6.96
C SER A 125 -8.08 -16.64 -6.09
N ILE A 126 -7.98 -16.24 -4.82
CA ILE A 126 -9.11 -16.13 -3.89
C ILE A 126 -10.15 -15.13 -4.42
N TYR A 127 -9.72 -13.91 -4.76
CA TYR A 127 -10.63 -12.90 -5.30
C TYR A 127 -11.23 -13.31 -6.66
N ALA A 128 -10.46 -13.97 -7.51
CA ALA A 128 -10.93 -14.42 -8.82
C ALA A 128 -12.04 -15.48 -8.71
N GLU A 129 -11.99 -16.35 -7.69
CA GLU A 129 -13.08 -17.28 -7.38
C GLU A 129 -14.38 -16.55 -7.05
N ILE A 130 -14.30 -15.52 -6.19
CA ILE A 130 -15.44 -14.69 -5.76
C ILE A 130 -16.03 -13.95 -6.97
N VAL A 131 -15.18 -13.28 -7.75
CA VAL A 131 -15.59 -12.51 -8.94
C VAL A 131 -16.31 -13.40 -9.95
N ARG A 132 -15.74 -14.55 -10.32
CA ARG A 132 -16.38 -15.47 -11.28
C ARG A 132 -17.74 -15.94 -10.80
N ALA A 133 -17.89 -16.24 -9.51
CA ALA A 133 -19.17 -16.66 -8.95
C ALA A 133 -20.21 -15.52 -8.99
N GLY A 134 -19.83 -14.30 -8.61
CA GLY A 134 -20.74 -13.15 -8.61
C GLY A 134 -21.15 -12.70 -10.01
N VAL A 135 -20.22 -12.71 -10.97
CA VAL A 135 -20.51 -12.45 -12.39
C VAL A 135 -21.48 -13.50 -12.94
N ALA A 136 -21.24 -14.78 -12.69
CA ALA A 136 -22.12 -15.86 -13.14
C ALA A 136 -23.52 -15.78 -12.50
N ALA A 137 -23.62 -15.26 -11.28
CA ALA A 137 -24.89 -15.03 -10.60
C ALA A 137 -25.62 -13.75 -11.06
N GLY A 138 -24.96 -12.88 -11.83
CA GLY A 138 -25.56 -11.68 -12.43
C GLY A 138 -25.45 -10.42 -11.59
N ALA A 139 -24.32 -10.20 -10.91
CA ALA A 139 -24.00 -8.89 -10.32
C ALA A 139 -23.84 -7.80 -11.42
N ASP A 140 -24.19 -6.56 -11.10
CA ASP A 140 -24.13 -5.41 -12.03
C ASP A 140 -22.79 -4.64 -11.95
N LEU A 141 -22.12 -4.73 -10.80
CA LEU A 141 -20.83 -4.10 -10.51
C LEU A 141 -20.08 -4.88 -9.43
N ILE A 142 -18.79 -4.60 -9.30
CA ILE A 142 -17.94 -5.14 -8.22
C ILE A 142 -17.57 -3.98 -7.29
N LEU A 143 -17.79 -4.16 -6.00
CA LEU A 143 -17.34 -3.27 -4.94
C LEU A 143 -16.21 -3.96 -4.18
N ILE A 144 -15.00 -3.39 -4.23
CA ILE A 144 -13.88 -3.79 -3.37
C ILE A 144 -13.85 -2.77 -2.22
N GLU A 145 -14.33 -3.12 -1.03
CA GLU A 145 -14.49 -2.17 0.08
C GLU A 145 -13.66 -2.49 1.33
N THR A 146 -13.44 -1.46 2.15
CA THR A 146 -12.73 -1.53 3.44
C THR A 146 -11.30 -2.03 3.32
N MET A 147 -10.64 -1.74 2.21
CA MET A 147 -9.27 -2.18 2.03
C MET A 147 -8.30 -1.29 2.81
N SER A 148 -7.41 -1.92 3.58
CA SER A 148 -6.43 -1.24 4.44
C SER A 148 -4.98 -1.45 3.98
N ASP A 149 -4.77 -2.13 2.86
CA ASP A 149 -3.45 -2.41 2.28
C ASP A 149 -3.48 -2.29 0.75
N THR A 150 -2.53 -1.55 0.18
CA THR A 150 -2.47 -1.32 -1.28
C THR A 150 -2.18 -2.60 -2.04
N TYR A 151 -1.43 -3.55 -1.48
CA TYR A 151 -1.07 -4.76 -2.22
C TYR A 151 -2.27 -5.69 -2.36
N GLU A 152 -3.05 -5.83 -1.30
CA GLU A 152 -4.31 -6.56 -1.32
C GLU A 152 -5.34 -5.89 -2.24
N MET A 153 -5.45 -4.55 -2.22
CA MET A 153 -6.28 -3.79 -3.17
C MET A 153 -5.91 -4.12 -4.61
N LYS A 154 -4.60 -4.15 -4.90
CA LYS A 154 -4.09 -4.51 -6.22
C LYS A 154 -4.47 -5.95 -6.60
N ALA A 155 -4.32 -6.90 -5.68
CA ALA A 155 -4.68 -8.29 -5.93
C ALA A 155 -6.19 -8.44 -6.27
N ALA A 156 -7.06 -7.78 -5.49
CA ALA A 156 -8.50 -7.78 -5.70
C ALA A 156 -8.88 -7.12 -7.04
N LEU A 157 -8.30 -5.96 -7.37
CA LEU A 157 -8.59 -5.25 -8.61
C LEU A 157 -8.09 -6.01 -9.83
N LEU A 158 -6.88 -6.58 -9.80
CA LEU A 158 -6.40 -7.44 -10.88
C LEU A 158 -7.32 -8.66 -11.07
N ALA A 159 -7.72 -9.33 -9.99
CA ALA A 159 -8.65 -10.43 -10.06
C ALA A 159 -9.98 -10.03 -10.71
N ALA A 160 -10.52 -8.87 -10.34
CA ALA A 160 -11.73 -8.32 -10.94
C ALA A 160 -11.57 -8.04 -12.44
N LYS A 161 -10.53 -7.30 -12.86
CA LYS A 161 -10.30 -6.94 -14.26
C LYS A 161 -9.93 -8.14 -15.14
N GLU A 162 -9.30 -9.18 -14.60
CA GLU A 162 -8.91 -10.38 -15.34
C GLU A 162 -10.06 -11.39 -15.52
N ASN A 163 -11.13 -11.28 -14.72
CA ASN A 163 -12.23 -12.24 -14.70
C ASN A 163 -13.60 -11.60 -15.00
N SER A 164 -13.64 -10.29 -15.30
CA SER A 164 -14.87 -9.55 -15.52
C SER A 164 -14.66 -8.24 -16.28
N ASP A 165 -15.66 -7.86 -17.08
CA ASP A 165 -15.79 -6.53 -17.68
C ASP A 165 -16.70 -5.60 -16.86
N LEU A 166 -17.23 -6.08 -15.72
CA LEU A 166 -18.08 -5.28 -14.85
C LEU A 166 -17.31 -4.05 -14.33
N PRO A 167 -18.00 -2.93 -14.11
CA PRO A 167 -17.42 -1.75 -13.50
C PRO A 167 -16.98 -2.06 -12.06
N VAL A 168 -15.82 -1.54 -11.67
CA VAL A 168 -15.22 -1.80 -10.35
C VAL A 168 -15.14 -0.50 -9.56
N VAL A 169 -15.73 -0.51 -8.37
CA VAL A 169 -15.63 0.57 -7.38
C VAL A 169 -14.69 0.09 -6.28
N CYS A 170 -13.67 0.88 -5.94
CA CYS A 170 -12.72 0.56 -4.88
C CYS A 170 -12.80 1.58 -3.74
N THR A 171 -13.02 1.14 -2.52
CA THR A 171 -12.97 2.01 -1.34
C THR A 171 -11.95 1.52 -0.33
N MET A 172 -11.27 2.48 0.30
CA MET A 172 -10.25 2.24 1.31
C MET A 172 -10.70 2.75 2.68
N THR A 173 -10.17 2.13 3.73
CA THR A 173 -10.33 2.57 5.12
C THR A 173 -9.01 3.17 5.62
N LEU A 174 -9.09 4.31 6.30
CA LEU A 174 -7.93 5.12 6.69
C LEU A 174 -8.02 5.48 8.17
N ASP A 175 -6.88 5.77 8.78
CA ASP A 175 -6.83 6.49 10.06
C ASP A 175 -7.12 8.00 9.89
N GLU A 176 -7.14 8.74 11.01
CA GLU A 176 -7.43 10.19 11.00
C GLU A 176 -6.41 11.03 10.24
N ASP A 177 -5.19 10.51 10.02
CA ASP A 177 -4.11 11.15 9.27
C ASP A 177 -4.14 10.80 7.78
N GLY A 178 -5.08 9.97 7.34
CA GLY A 178 -5.22 9.56 5.96
C GLY A 178 -4.21 8.49 5.54
N LYS A 179 -3.82 7.61 6.46
CA LYS A 179 -2.93 6.47 6.20
C LYS A 179 -3.68 5.15 6.22
N LEU A 180 -3.24 4.25 5.34
CA LEU A 180 -3.60 2.84 5.35
C LEU A 180 -2.83 2.11 6.47
N LEU A 181 -3.28 0.90 6.83
CA LEU A 181 -2.64 0.07 7.86
C LEU A 181 -1.16 -0.20 7.56
N THR A 182 -0.80 -0.36 6.28
CA THR A 182 0.57 -0.58 5.83
C THR A 182 1.38 0.70 5.59
N GLY A 183 0.80 1.88 5.91
CA GLY A 183 1.44 3.19 5.82
C GLY A 183 1.22 3.94 4.50
N GLY A 184 0.52 3.32 3.55
CA GLY A 184 0.20 3.93 2.25
C GLY A 184 -0.64 5.20 2.39
N ASP A 185 -0.23 6.25 1.69
CA ASP A 185 -0.99 7.49 1.59
C ASP A 185 -2.11 7.44 0.53
N ILE A 186 -3.05 8.37 0.64
CA ILE A 186 -4.20 8.50 -0.26
C ILE A 186 -3.76 8.64 -1.73
N THR A 187 -2.67 9.37 -1.99
CA THR A 187 -2.22 9.65 -3.37
C THR A 187 -1.66 8.38 -4.01
N ALA A 188 -0.83 7.62 -3.30
CA ALA A 188 -0.24 6.37 -3.74
C ALA A 188 -1.33 5.34 -4.08
N ALA A 189 -2.30 5.16 -3.19
CA ALA A 189 -3.43 4.27 -3.42
C ALA A 189 -4.29 4.73 -4.61
N ALA A 190 -4.62 6.03 -4.70
CA ALA A 190 -5.46 6.57 -5.76
C ALA A 190 -4.85 6.41 -7.15
N ILE A 191 -3.57 6.79 -7.35
CA ILE A 191 -2.94 6.70 -8.66
C ILE A 191 -2.71 5.25 -9.11
N MET A 192 -2.50 4.33 -8.15
CA MET A 192 -2.40 2.90 -8.42
C MET A 192 -3.75 2.33 -8.89
N LEU A 193 -4.83 2.59 -8.14
CA LEU A 193 -6.18 2.13 -8.49
C LEU A 193 -6.65 2.70 -9.83
N GLU A 194 -6.38 3.98 -10.08
CA GLU A 194 -6.66 4.61 -11.38
C GLU A 194 -5.90 3.92 -12.52
N GLY A 195 -4.60 3.70 -12.34
CA GLY A 195 -3.77 3.02 -13.34
C GLY A 195 -4.28 1.63 -13.67
N LEU A 196 -4.66 0.85 -12.65
CA LEU A 196 -5.20 -0.50 -12.78
C LEU A 196 -6.63 -0.55 -13.37
N GLY A 197 -7.28 0.60 -13.53
CA GLY A 197 -8.56 0.71 -14.23
C GLY A 197 -9.79 0.52 -13.33
N ALA A 198 -9.73 0.99 -12.08
CA ALA A 198 -10.93 1.23 -11.28
C ALA A 198 -11.84 2.28 -11.97
N ASP A 199 -13.16 2.11 -11.88
CA ASP A 199 -14.14 3.03 -12.46
C ASP A 199 -14.53 4.15 -11.48
N ALA A 200 -14.44 3.91 -10.17
CA ALA A 200 -14.61 4.91 -9.11
C ALA A 200 -13.79 4.53 -7.89
N ILE A 201 -13.33 5.53 -7.12
CA ILE A 201 -12.56 5.29 -5.89
C ILE A 201 -13.02 6.17 -4.74
N GLY A 202 -12.80 5.74 -3.50
CA GLY A 202 -13.28 6.49 -2.35
C GLY A 202 -12.92 5.94 -0.99
N PHE A 203 -13.64 6.41 0.03
CA PHE A 203 -13.47 5.98 1.42
C PHE A 203 -14.72 5.34 1.97
N ASN A 204 -14.53 4.34 2.83
CA ASN A 204 -15.60 3.75 3.61
C ASN A 204 -15.07 3.27 4.97
N CYS A 205 -15.97 3.17 5.95
CA CYS A 205 -15.65 2.70 7.30
C CYS A 205 -14.53 3.52 7.99
N GLY A 206 -14.10 3.06 9.17
CA GLY A 206 -13.05 3.66 10.01
C GLY A 206 -13.42 4.98 10.67
N LEU A 207 -13.99 5.90 9.89
CA LEU A 207 -14.20 7.29 10.23
C LEU A 207 -15.65 7.73 9.99
N GLY A 208 -16.07 8.76 10.72
CA GLY A 208 -17.33 9.47 10.48
C GLY A 208 -17.22 10.50 9.34
N PRO A 209 -18.34 11.11 8.94
CA PRO A 209 -18.37 12.08 7.84
C PRO A 209 -17.48 13.31 8.08
N ALA A 210 -17.40 13.81 9.33
CA ALA A 210 -16.60 14.98 9.68
C ALA A 210 -15.08 14.74 9.53
N GLN A 211 -14.59 13.56 9.90
CA GLN A 211 -13.19 13.19 9.70
C GLN A 211 -12.89 12.98 8.21
N MET A 212 -13.76 12.26 7.48
CA MET A 212 -13.58 12.02 6.04
C MET A 212 -13.57 13.31 5.21
N GLN A 213 -14.31 14.34 5.62
CA GLN A 213 -14.30 15.66 4.99
C GLN A 213 -12.90 16.27 4.90
N LYS A 214 -12.04 16.02 5.91
CA LYS A 214 -10.66 16.53 5.93
C LYS A 214 -9.75 15.80 4.93
N LEU A 215 -10.06 14.53 4.64
CA LEU A 215 -9.26 13.67 3.77
C LEU A 215 -9.66 13.76 2.30
N LEU A 216 -10.95 14.04 2.02
CA LEU A 216 -11.50 14.09 0.67
C LEU A 216 -10.69 14.97 -0.31
N PRO A 217 -10.23 16.20 0.03
CA PRO A 217 -9.45 17.02 -0.88
C PRO A 217 -8.18 16.34 -1.42
N GLN A 218 -7.52 15.51 -0.60
CA GLN A 218 -6.32 14.78 -1.01
C GLN A 218 -6.64 13.75 -2.10
N LEU A 219 -7.77 13.04 -1.97
CA LEU A 219 -8.26 12.11 -2.98
C LEU A 219 -8.59 12.84 -4.29
N LEU A 220 -9.29 13.97 -4.19
CA LEU A 220 -9.72 14.73 -5.38
C LEU A 220 -8.53 15.30 -6.16
N ALA A 221 -7.46 15.67 -5.47
CA ALA A 221 -6.22 16.16 -6.08
C ALA A 221 -5.42 15.05 -6.77
N ALA A 222 -5.56 13.81 -6.31
CA ALA A 222 -4.80 12.67 -6.82
C ALA A 222 -5.39 12.05 -8.10
N THR A 223 -6.70 12.15 -8.32
CA THR A 223 -7.37 11.46 -9.44
C THR A 223 -8.59 12.19 -10.00
N PRO A 224 -8.85 12.11 -11.32
CA PRO A 224 -10.09 12.57 -11.91
C PRO A 224 -11.23 11.56 -11.80
N LEU A 225 -10.99 10.35 -11.25
CA LEU A 225 -12.03 9.33 -11.13
C LEU A 225 -13.21 9.82 -10.27
N PRO A 226 -14.44 9.36 -10.58
CA PRO A 226 -15.61 9.53 -9.74
C PRO A 226 -15.30 9.16 -8.28
N ALA A 227 -15.59 10.08 -7.35
CA ALA A 227 -15.32 9.86 -5.93
C ALA A 227 -16.51 9.20 -5.23
N VAL A 228 -16.20 8.32 -4.27
CA VAL A 228 -17.16 7.56 -3.46
C VAL A 228 -16.98 7.86 -1.97
N LEU A 229 -18.07 7.96 -1.21
CA LEU A 229 -17.99 8.17 0.24
C LEU A 229 -19.08 7.42 1.01
N ASN A 230 -18.67 6.49 1.88
CA ASN A 230 -19.54 5.67 2.71
C ASN A 230 -19.08 5.69 4.19
N PRO A 231 -19.24 6.81 4.92
CA PRO A 231 -18.75 6.92 6.30
C PRO A 231 -19.57 6.08 7.29
N ASN A 232 -19.00 5.86 8.47
CA ASN A 232 -19.77 5.37 9.63
C ASN A 232 -20.72 6.47 10.13
N ALA A 233 -21.76 6.08 10.88
CA ALA A 233 -22.65 7.02 11.59
C ALA A 233 -21.98 7.63 12.85
N GLY A 234 -20.71 8.02 12.73
CA GLY A 234 -19.84 8.39 13.86
C GLY A 234 -18.90 7.26 14.29
N LEU A 235 -18.14 7.51 15.36
CA LEU A 235 -17.28 6.50 15.97
C LEU A 235 -18.12 5.59 16.89
N PRO A 236 -17.80 4.29 16.98
CA PRO A 236 -18.54 3.37 17.84
C PRO A 236 -18.31 3.69 19.32
N LYS A 237 -19.39 3.61 20.11
CA LYS A 237 -19.39 3.72 21.57
C LYS A 237 -20.14 2.56 22.21
N GLU A 238 -19.80 2.20 23.44
CA GLU A 238 -20.61 1.28 24.23
C GLU A 238 -21.59 2.07 25.10
N VAL A 239 -22.89 1.74 25.02
CA VAL A 239 -23.91 2.22 25.93
C VAL A 239 -24.76 1.03 26.36
N ASP A 240 -24.77 0.70 27.65
CA ASP A 240 -25.53 -0.40 28.25
C ASP A 240 -25.29 -1.78 27.57
N GLY A 241 -24.03 -2.13 27.25
CA GLY A 241 -23.69 -3.40 26.60
C GLY A 241 -24.08 -3.48 25.11
N LYS A 242 -24.40 -2.33 24.48
CA LYS A 242 -24.70 -2.24 23.04
C LYS A 242 -23.75 -1.26 22.36
N THR A 243 -23.27 -1.61 21.17
CA THR A 243 -22.53 -0.69 20.31
C THR A 243 -23.50 0.32 19.69
N VAL A 244 -23.31 1.60 20.00
CA VAL A 244 -24.09 2.74 19.51
C VAL A 244 -23.18 3.66 18.68
N PHE A 245 -23.79 4.37 17.73
CA PHE A 245 -23.16 5.34 16.86
C PHE A 245 -23.88 6.68 17.03
N ASP A 246 -23.11 7.76 17.16
CA ASP A 246 -23.62 9.02 17.71
C ASP A 246 -24.16 10.03 16.68
N VAL A 247 -23.93 9.82 15.39
CA VAL A 247 -24.40 10.73 14.34
C VAL A 247 -25.77 10.25 13.86
N ASP A 248 -26.80 11.07 14.05
CA ASP A 248 -28.14 10.75 13.57
C ASP A 248 -28.32 10.96 12.06
N ALA A 249 -29.48 10.58 11.52
CA ALA A 249 -29.76 10.62 10.09
C ALA A 249 -29.72 12.04 9.48
N ASP A 250 -30.22 13.05 10.20
CA ASP A 250 -30.31 14.42 9.69
C ASP A 250 -28.93 15.10 9.74
N GLU A 251 -28.18 14.88 10.83
CA GLU A 251 -26.80 15.33 10.95
C GLU A 251 -25.91 14.67 9.89
N PHE A 252 -26.00 13.35 9.73
CA PHE A 252 -25.26 12.60 8.71
C PHE A 252 -25.52 13.15 7.31
N ALA A 253 -26.80 13.34 6.95
CA ALA A 253 -27.18 13.88 5.64
C ALA A 253 -26.70 15.33 5.45
N ALA A 254 -26.67 16.15 6.51
CA ALA A 254 -26.14 17.52 6.44
C ALA A 254 -24.65 17.55 6.13
N LEU A 255 -23.85 16.79 6.87
CA LEU A 255 -22.40 16.72 6.65
C LEU A 255 -22.06 16.15 5.26
N MET A 256 -22.79 15.13 4.81
CA MET A 256 -22.64 14.57 3.47
C MET A 256 -23.00 15.58 2.37
N TYR A 257 -24.07 16.35 2.55
CA TYR A 257 -24.47 17.39 1.59
C TYR A 257 -23.41 18.50 1.47
N GLU A 258 -22.82 18.94 2.59
CA GLU A 258 -21.77 19.96 2.57
C GLU A 258 -20.57 19.55 1.71
N MET A 259 -20.18 18.28 1.77
CA MET A 259 -19.15 17.70 0.91
C MET A 259 -19.61 17.55 -0.54
N ALA A 260 -20.85 17.10 -0.76
CA ALA A 260 -21.34 16.72 -2.08
C ALA A 260 -21.83 17.89 -2.95
N GLN A 261 -22.28 19.01 -2.36
CA GLN A 261 -23.05 20.08 -3.04
C GLN A 261 -22.37 20.66 -4.29
N ASN A 262 -21.04 20.60 -4.38
CA ASN A 262 -20.27 21.04 -5.55
C ASN A 262 -20.10 19.95 -6.63
N GLY A 263 -20.83 18.83 -6.51
CA GLY A 263 -20.78 17.71 -7.45
C GLY A 263 -19.49 16.88 -7.39
N VAL A 264 -18.74 16.93 -6.30
CA VAL A 264 -17.46 16.23 -6.20
C VAL A 264 -17.59 14.73 -5.92
N LEU A 265 -18.74 14.29 -5.39
CA LEU A 265 -19.06 12.89 -5.10
C LEU A 265 -20.02 12.33 -6.16
N ALA A 266 -19.68 11.16 -6.71
CA ALA A 266 -20.52 10.45 -7.67
C ALA A 266 -21.38 9.37 -7.02
N ILE A 267 -20.86 8.74 -5.96
CA ILE A 267 -21.57 7.72 -5.21
C ILE A 267 -21.47 8.03 -3.71
N MET A 268 -22.59 7.95 -3.01
CA MET A 268 -22.66 8.16 -1.56
C MET A 268 -23.44 7.04 -0.90
N GLY A 269 -23.14 6.74 0.36
CA GLY A 269 -23.87 5.71 1.11
C GLY A 269 -23.49 5.73 2.57
N GLY A 270 -23.62 4.59 3.22
CA GLY A 270 -23.26 4.43 4.62
C GLY A 270 -22.46 3.16 4.88
N CYS A 271 -21.74 3.15 6.00
CA CYS A 271 -21.10 1.97 6.55
C CYS A 271 -21.63 1.71 7.98
N CYS A 272 -20.80 1.32 8.94
CA CYS A 272 -21.24 0.90 10.28
C CYS A 272 -22.09 1.97 10.99
N GLY A 273 -23.20 1.54 11.59
CA GLY A 273 -24.14 2.41 12.30
C GLY A 273 -25.20 3.07 11.42
N THR A 274 -25.01 3.12 10.10
CA THR A 274 -26.00 3.69 9.20
C THR A 274 -27.19 2.75 9.01
N THR A 275 -28.39 3.33 8.92
CA THR A 275 -29.68 2.62 8.84
C THR A 275 -30.49 3.13 7.64
N PRO A 276 -31.64 2.49 7.30
CA PRO A 276 -32.53 3.03 6.27
C PRO A 276 -32.94 4.49 6.48
N ALA A 277 -33.06 4.96 7.74
CA ALA A 277 -33.34 6.37 8.03
C ALA A 277 -32.21 7.31 7.54
N HIS A 278 -30.95 6.92 7.73
CA HIS A 278 -29.78 7.67 7.26
C HIS A 278 -29.75 7.75 5.74
N ILE A 279 -29.98 6.62 5.06
CA ILE A 279 -30.01 6.57 3.59
C ILE A 279 -31.18 7.40 3.02
N ALA A 280 -32.34 7.39 3.69
CA ALA A 280 -33.47 8.23 3.29
C ALA A 280 -33.17 9.73 3.40
N ALA A 281 -32.61 10.17 4.52
CA ALA A 281 -32.23 11.57 4.71
C ALA A 281 -31.14 12.00 3.71
N LEU A 282 -30.12 11.15 3.50
CA LEU A 282 -29.06 11.38 2.52
C LEU A 282 -29.60 11.49 1.09
N ALA A 283 -30.42 10.53 0.66
CA ALA A 283 -31.01 10.53 -0.67
C ALA A 283 -31.93 11.74 -0.87
N ALA A 284 -32.77 12.08 0.09
CA ALA A 284 -33.65 13.24 0.00
C ALA A 284 -32.86 14.55 -0.19
N LYS A 285 -31.72 14.69 0.50
CA LYS A 285 -30.92 15.91 0.48
C LYS A 285 -29.99 16.02 -0.74
N CYS A 286 -29.45 14.91 -1.22
CA CYS A 286 -28.39 14.90 -2.23
C CYS A 286 -28.79 14.45 -3.63
N ARG A 287 -30.00 13.90 -3.84
CA ARG A 287 -30.39 13.25 -5.12
C ARG A 287 -30.40 14.15 -6.36
N ASN A 288 -30.55 15.46 -6.18
CA ASN A 288 -30.53 16.44 -7.27
C ASN A 288 -29.14 17.01 -7.56
N ILE A 289 -28.12 16.61 -6.79
CA ILE A 289 -26.73 16.96 -7.08
C ILE A 289 -26.31 16.19 -8.33
N VAL A 290 -25.63 16.88 -9.25
CA VAL A 290 -25.10 16.28 -10.48
C VAL A 290 -23.58 16.22 -10.35
N PRO A 291 -22.97 15.02 -10.39
CA PRO A 291 -21.53 14.87 -10.32
C PRO A 291 -20.84 15.66 -11.45
N GLN A 292 -19.72 16.31 -11.13
CA GLN A 292 -18.92 17.06 -12.08
C GLN A 292 -17.68 16.25 -12.49
N THR A 293 -17.34 16.29 -13.78
CA THR A 293 -16.06 15.77 -14.24
C THR A 293 -14.94 16.69 -13.74
N ARG A 294 -13.89 16.10 -13.19
CA ARG A 294 -12.70 16.84 -12.73
C ARG A 294 -11.53 16.58 -13.66
N GLU A 295 -10.71 17.60 -13.88
CA GLU A 295 -9.41 17.44 -14.51
C GLU A 295 -8.35 17.13 -13.46
N CYS A 296 -7.36 16.32 -13.83
CA CYS A 296 -6.20 16.02 -13.01
C CYS A 296 -4.99 15.85 -13.93
N ASP A 297 -3.95 16.64 -13.69
CA ASP A 297 -2.68 16.63 -14.45
C ASP A 297 -1.49 16.16 -13.57
N LEU A 298 -1.78 15.33 -12.56
CA LEU A 298 -0.77 14.81 -11.64
C LEU A 298 0.05 13.70 -12.31
N THR A 299 1.27 14.01 -12.74
CA THR A 299 2.26 12.98 -13.09
C THR A 299 2.94 12.48 -11.84
N ALA A 300 2.68 11.22 -11.48
CA ALA A 300 3.26 10.58 -10.30
C ALA A 300 3.42 9.07 -10.47
N VAL A 301 4.35 8.52 -9.70
CA VAL A 301 4.60 7.09 -9.49
C VAL A 301 4.57 6.81 -7.99
N ALA A 302 4.35 5.57 -7.57
CA ALA A 302 4.20 5.25 -6.15
C ALA A 302 4.73 3.86 -5.81
N ALA A 303 5.32 3.74 -4.63
CA ALA A 303 5.45 2.47 -3.92
C ALA A 303 4.28 2.30 -2.94
N TYR A 304 4.35 1.28 -2.08
CA TYR A 304 3.29 0.99 -1.10
C TYR A 304 2.98 2.17 -0.16
N GLY A 305 4.02 2.92 0.25
CA GLY A 305 3.92 3.90 1.34
C GLY A 305 3.74 5.34 0.88
N SER A 306 4.29 5.71 -0.28
CA SER A 306 4.32 7.10 -0.73
C SER A 306 4.33 7.25 -2.25
N ALA A 307 3.77 8.35 -2.72
CA ALA A 307 3.84 8.79 -4.10
C ALA A 307 4.96 9.82 -4.33
N VAL A 308 5.65 9.71 -5.46
CA VAL A 308 6.60 10.69 -5.95
C VAL A 308 5.96 11.47 -7.10
N VAL A 309 5.70 12.75 -6.85
CA VAL A 309 5.12 13.68 -7.82
C VAL A 309 6.22 14.29 -8.68
N ILE A 310 6.09 14.17 -10.00
CA ILE A 310 7.05 14.70 -10.96
C ILE A 310 6.69 16.15 -11.29
N GLY A 311 7.23 17.04 -10.48
CA GLY A 311 6.93 18.47 -10.48
C GLY A 311 7.84 19.31 -11.39
N LYS A 312 8.17 20.52 -10.89
CA LYS A 312 9.16 21.43 -11.50
C LYS A 312 10.58 21.14 -11.04
N LYS A 313 10.74 20.76 -9.77
CA LYS A 313 12.02 20.30 -9.23
C LYS A 313 12.32 18.91 -9.81
N PRO A 314 13.47 18.71 -10.47
CA PRO A 314 13.80 17.43 -11.08
C PRO A 314 13.82 16.31 -10.03
N VAL A 315 13.18 15.19 -10.34
CA VAL A 315 13.22 13.99 -9.49
C VAL A 315 14.49 13.19 -9.80
N ILE A 316 15.26 12.83 -8.76
CA ILE A 316 16.47 12.01 -8.91
C ILE A 316 16.09 10.53 -8.98
N ILE A 317 16.48 9.87 -10.07
CA ILE A 317 16.35 8.43 -10.28
C ILE A 317 17.76 7.81 -10.16
N GLY A 318 17.95 6.91 -9.20
CA GLY A 318 19.25 6.29 -8.95
C GLY A 318 19.59 5.19 -9.96
N GLU A 319 20.69 5.33 -10.70
CA GLU A 319 21.11 4.44 -11.81
C GLU A 319 21.98 3.22 -11.40
N ARG A 320 22.25 3.01 -10.11
CA ARG A 320 23.32 2.09 -9.69
C ARG A 320 22.94 0.61 -9.76
N ILE A 321 21.66 0.25 -9.73
CA ILE A 321 21.21 -1.14 -9.92
C ILE A 321 21.10 -1.40 -11.42
N ASN A 322 22.27 -1.45 -12.06
CA ASN A 322 22.42 -1.75 -13.48
C ASN A 322 23.77 -2.47 -13.68
N PRO A 323 23.77 -3.74 -14.14
CA PRO A 323 24.98 -4.56 -14.24
C PRO A 323 25.96 -4.10 -15.32
N THR A 324 25.57 -3.19 -16.21
CA THR A 324 26.42 -2.71 -17.30
C THR A 324 27.71 -2.08 -16.75
N GLY A 325 28.87 -2.64 -17.11
CA GLY A 325 30.17 -2.18 -16.63
C GLY A 325 30.46 -2.44 -15.14
N LYS A 326 29.63 -3.23 -14.41
CA LYS A 326 29.79 -3.49 -12.97
C LYS A 326 29.96 -4.98 -12.65
N PRO A 327 31.21 -5.52 -12.64
CA PRO A 327 31.47 -6.95 -12.42
C PRO A 327 30.89 -7.51 -11.13
N ARG A 328 30.97 -6.77 -10.01
CA ARG A 328 30.44 -7.21 -8.72
C ARG A 328 28.91 -7.37 -8.72
N LEU A 329 28.19 -6.44 -9.36
CA LEU A 329 26.73 -6.53 -9.47
C LEU A 329 26.31 -7.66 -10.41
N LYS A 330 27.03 -7.84 -11.53
CA LYS A 330 26.80 -9.00 -12.42
C LYS A 330 26.91 -10.31 -11.66
N GLN A 331 27.97 -10.47 -10.87
CA GLN A 331 28.19 -11.66 -10.08
C GLN A 331 27.09 -11.85 -9.02
N ALA A 332 26.71 -10.79 -8.30
CA ALA A 332 25.63 -10.83 -7.33
C ALA A 332 24.29 -11.29 -7.96
N ILE A 333 23.95 -10.81 -9.15
CA ILE A 333 22.75 -11.24 -9.88
C ILE A 333 22.82 -12.73 -10.24
N LEU A 334 23.97 -13.20 -10.73
CA LEU A 334 24.17 -14.61 -11.08
C LEU A 334 24.09 -15.54 -9.86
N ASP A 335 24.59 -15.09 -8.71
CA ASP A 335 24.62 -15.86 -7.47
C ASP A 335 23.31 -15.78 -6.67
N GLY A 336 22.35 -14.96 -7.10
CA GLY A 336 21.11 -14.70 -6.36
C GLY A 336 21.33 -13.89 -5.06
N ASP A 337 22.40 -13.09 -4.99
CA ASP A 337 22.69 -12.20 -3.86
C ASP A 337 21.82 -10.93 -3.95
N TYR A 338 20.53 -11.09 -3.62
CA TYR A 338 19.56 -10.00 -3.59
C TYR A 338 19.85 -8.99 -2.47
N ASP A 339 20.54 -9.40 -1.40
CA ASP A 339 20.99 -8.51 -0.33
C ASP A 339 21.97 -7.45 -0.84
N TYR A 340 22.86 -7.82 -1.76
CA TYR A 340 23.73 -6.86 -2.45
C TYR A 340 22.93 -5.85 -3.27
N ILE A 341 21.88 -6.28 -3.98
CA ILE A 341 20.98 -5.42 -4.77
C ILE A 341 20.23 -4.45 -3.85
N CYS A 342 19.62 -4.98 -2.79
CA CYS A 342 18.92 -4.23 -1.75
C CYS A 342 19.80 -3.14 -1.14
N ARG A 343 21.04 -3.48 -0.78
CA ARG A 343 21.99 -2.52 -0.23
C ARG A 343 22.33 -1.40 -1.21
N LEU A 344 22.56 -1.73 -2.49
CA LEU A 344 22.76 -0.70 -3.51
C LEU A 344 21.53 0.22 -3.65
N GLY A 345 20.32 -0.30 -3.48
CA GLY A 345 19.10 0.49 -3.42
C GLY A 345 19.12 1.49 -2.26
N LEU A 346 19.33 1.00 -1.04
CA LEU A 346 19.35 1.84 0.17
C LEU A 346 20.45 2.91 0.14
N GLU A 347 21.65 2.56 -0.32
CA GLU A 347 22.76 3.52 -0.44
C GLU A 347 22.44 4.69 -1.38
N GLN A 348 21.64 4.43 -2.43
CA GLN A 348 21.18 5.48 -3.35
C GLN A 348 20.12 6.37 -2.71
N ILE A 349 19.20 5.77 -1.94
CA ILE A 349 18.17 6.50 -1.21
C ILE A 349 18.81 7.42 -0.16
N ASP A 350 19.78 6.91 0.62
CA ASP A 350 20.56 7.69 1.57
C ASP A 350 21.31 8.86 0.90
N SER A 351 21.59 8.73 -0.39
CA SER A 351 22.24 9.75 -1.21
C SER A 351 21.27 10.68 -1.95
N GLY A 352 19.96 10.56 -1.70
CA GLY A 352 18.92 11.46 -2.23
C GLY A 352 18.17 10.94 -3.47
N ALA A 353 18.26 9.66 -3.82
CA ALA A 353 17.42 9.08 -4.87
C ALA A 353 15.96 9.00 -4.40
N ALA A 354 15.06 9.56 -5.20
CA ALA A 354 13.62 9.53 -4.97
C ALA A 354 12.91 8.43 -5.77
N ILE A 355 13.58 7.85 -6.78
CA ILE A 355 13.15 6.65 -7.50
C ILE A 355 14.42 5.79 -7.69
N LEU A 356 14.30 4.46 -7.69
CA LEU A 356 15.39 3.56 -8.03
C LEU A 356 15.19 2.94 -9.41
N ASP A 357 16.16 3.13 -10.31
CA ASP A 357 16.22 2.39 -11.57
C ASP A 357 16.74 0.96 -11.29
N VAL A 358 16.00 -0.04 -11.76
CA VAL A 358 16.25 -1.46 -11.49
C VAL A 358 16.37 -2.21 -12.81
N ASN A 359 17.60 -2.40 -13.25
CA ASN A 359 17.97 -3.27 -14.36
C ASN A 359 18.76 -4.46 -13.82
N VAL A 360 18.26 -5.67 -14.07
CA VAL A 360 18.92 -6.94 -13.68
C VAL A 360 19.41 -7.74 -14.88
N GLY A 361 19.42 -7.14 -16.07
CA GLY A 361 19.73 -7.81 -17.33
C GLY A 361 21.17 -8.31 -17.39
N VAL A 362 21.36 -9.61 -17.20
CA VAL A 362 22.65 -10.30 -17.36
C VAL A 362 22.46 -11.47 -18.32
N PRO A 363 23.33 -11.66 -19.33
CA PRO A 363 23.22 -12.83 -20.21
C PRO A 363 23.26 -14.15 -19.43
N GLY A 364 22.33 -15.06 -19.75
CA GLY A 364 22.29 -16.41 -19.17
C GLY A 364 21.42 -16.59 -17.92
N ILE A 365 20.69 -15.57 -17.49
CA ILE A 365 19.71 -15.68 -16.40
C ILE A 365 18.28 -15.83 -16.94
N GLU A 366 17.39 -16.39 -16.11
CA GLU A 366 15.94 -16.30 -16.30
C GLU A 366 15.45 -14.90 -15.88
N GLU A 367 15.65 -13.91 -16.76
CA GLU A 367 15.41 -12.49 -16.46
C GLU A 367 14.00 -12.21 -15.88
N PRO A 368 12.91 -12.84 -16.35
CA PRO A 368 11.59 -12.64 -15.76
C PRO A 368 11.52 -13.02 -14.26
N ALA A 369 12.12 -14.15 -13.88
CA ALA A 369 12.11 -14.61 -12.49
C ALA A 369 13.01 -13.75 -11.60
N VAL A 370 14.21 -13.41 -12.09
CA VAL A 370 15.17 -12.57 -11.35
C VAL A 370 14.65 -11.14 -11.18
N SER A 371 13.99 -10.58 -12.20
CA SER A 371 13.39 -9.24 -12.14
C SER A 371 12.24 -9.19 -11.12
N ALA A 372 11.35 -10.20 -11.15
CA ALA A 372 10.26 -10.31 -10.20
C ALA A 372 10.77 -10.38 -8.75
N GLU A 373 11.75 -11.26 -8.49
CA GLU A 373 12.35 -11.42 -7.16
C GLU A 373 13.04 -10.13 -6.70
N ALA A 374 13.84 -9.49 -7.56
CA ALA A 374 14.51 -8.24 -7.22
C ALA A 374 13.52 -7.12 -6.86
N VAL A 375 12.41 -7.00 -7.62
CA VAL A 375 11.34 -6.03 -7.34
C VAL A 375 10.67 -6.33 -5.99
N GLN A 376 10.33 -7.58 -5.71
CA GLN A 376 9.71 -7.97 -4.44
C GLN A 376 10.64 -7.74 -3.25
N ARG A 377 11.94 -7.99 -3.39
CA ARG A 377 12.95 -7.76 -2.34
C ARG A 377 13.16 -6.27 -2.07
N LEU A 378 13.30 -5.47 -3.14
CA LEU A 378 13.48 -4.02 -3.01
C LEU A 378 12.25 -3.36 -2.40
N GLN A 379 11.04 -3.63 -2.91
CA GLN A 379 9.83 -3.00 -2.38
C GLN A 379 9.55 -3.38 -0.92
N ALA A 380 10.07 -4.53 -0.47
CA ALA A 380 9.96 -4.93 0.93
C ALA A 380 10.61 -3.87 1.85
N ILE A 381 11.87 -3.52 1.54
CA ILE A 381 12.75 -2.69 2.40
C ILE A 381 12.57 -1.18 2.21
N THR A 382 11.87 -0.72 1.18
CA THR A 382 11.77 0.71 0.89
C THR A 382 10.40 1.14 0.37
N SER A 383 9.98 2.33 0.79
CA SER A 383 8.81 3.05 0.28
C SER A 383 9.13 3.96 -0.92
N VAL A 384 10.35 3.88 -1.45
CA VAL A 384 10.79 4.59 -2.65
C VAL A 384 10.31 3.86 -3.91
N PRO A 385 9.67 4.55 -4.88
CA PRO A 385 9.22 3.93 -6.12
C PRO A 385 10.34 3.30 -6.95
N LEU A 386 9.99 2.26 -7.71
CA LEU A 386 10.92 1.57 -8.60
C LEU A 386 10.62 1.92 -10.06
N GLN A 387 11.67 2.21 -10.81
CA GLN A 387 11.69 2.21 -12.25
C GLN A 387 12.15 0.82 -12.72
N ILE A 388 11.23 0.06 -13.31
CA ILE A 388 11.49 -1.29 -13.83
C ILE A 388 12.14 -1.12 -15.21
N ASP A 389 13.44 -1.38 -15.30
CA ASP A 389 14.24 -1.24 -16.52
C ASP A 389 14.55 -2.63 -17.11
N THR A 390 13.87 -2.94 -18.20
CA THR A 390 14.08 -4.19 -18.96
C THR A 390 13.58 -4.03 -20.39
N SER A 391 14.13 -4.84 -21.30
CA SER A 391 13.62 -5.00 -22.67
C SER A 391 12.84 -6.31 -22.87
N ASN A 392 12.78 -7.16 -21.84
CA ASN A 392 12.09 -8.44 -21.87
C ASN A 392 10.62 -8.27 -21.47
N TYR A 393 9.70 -8.52 -22.40
CA TYR A 393 8.25 -8.32 -22.19
C TYR A 393 7.65 -9.20 -21.08
N GLU A 394 8.18 -10.41 -20.86
CA GLU A 394 7.74 -11.28 -19.76
C GLU A 394 8.21 -10.75 -18.42
N ALA A 395 9.45 -10.23 -18.35
CA ALA A 395 9.96 -9.56 -17.16
C ALA A 395 9.16 -8.29 -16.84
N MET A 396 8.81 -7.48 -17.85
CA MET A 396 7.93 -6.33 -17.68
C MET A 396 6.60 -6.73 -17.03
N ALA A 397 5.94 -7.75 -17.59
CA ALA A 397 4.64 -8.21 -17.11
C ALA A 397 4.70 -8.79 -15.68
N GLY A 398 5.66 -9.68 -15.42
CA GLY A 398 5.84 -10.33 -14.11
C GLY A 398 6.17 -9.33 -13.00
N SER A 399 7.14 -8.45 -13.26
CA SER A 399 7.56 -7.44 -12.29
C SER A 399 6.47 -6.41 -11.99
N MET A 400 5.78 -5.90 -13.02
CA MET A 400 4.68 -4.95 -12.80
C MET A 400 3.47 -5.61 -12.12
N ARG A 401 3.23 -6.91 -12.33
CA ARG A 401 2.16 -7.64 -11.64
C ARG A 401 2.40 -7.71 -10.13
N LEU A 402 3.63 -7.99 -9.72
CA LEU A 402 4.03 -8.18 -8.31
C LEU A 402 4.44 -6.87 -7.62
N TYR A 403 4.56 -5.77 -8.35
CA TYR A 403 4.94 -4.49 -7.77
C TYR A 403 3.82 -3.89 -6.90
N ASN A 404 4.11 -3.50 -5.66
CA ASN A 404 3.14 -2.84 -4.78
C ASN A 404 3.16 -1.31 -4.99
N GLY A 405 2.24 -0.82 -5.82
CA GLY A 405 2.12 0.60 -6.18
C GLY A 405 2.00 0.82 -7.69
N LYS A 406 2.32 2.03 -8.12
CA LYS A 406 2.35 2.46 -9.52
C LYS A 406 3.78 2.54 -10.03
N PRO A 407 4.26 1.55 -10.82
CA PRO A 407 5.66 1.53 -11.26
C PRO A 407 5.92 2.56 -12.36
N LEU A 408 7.21 2.91 -12.53
CA LEU A 408 7.70 3.54 -13.75
C LEU A 408 8.31 2.47 -14.65
N LEU A 409 7.75 2.25 -15.83
CA LEU A 409 8.30 1.28 -16.78
C LEU A 409 9.31 1.98 -17.71
N ASN A 410 10.54 1.47 -17.73
CA ASN A 410 11.58 1.86 -18.69
C ASN A 410 11.85 0.67 -19.63
N SER A 411 11.31 0.65 -20.85
CA SER A 411 10.59 1.73 -21.55
C SER A 411 9.74 1.24 -22.74
N VAL A 412 9.02 2.17 -23.36
CA VAL A 412 8.44 2.04 -24.71
C VAL A 412 9.20 2.93 -25.69
N CYS A 413 9.28 2.54 -26.97
CA CYS A 413 9.83 3.35 -28.05
C CYS A 413 8.89 3.46 -29.24
N GLY A 414 9.24 4.28 -30.23
CA GLY A 414 8.43 4.55 -31.43
C GLY A 414 8.35 3.41 -32.46
N LYS A 415 9.04 2.28 -32.23
CA LYS A 415 8.95 1.07 -33.06
C LYS A 415 7.58 0.42 -32.91
N GLU A 416 6.99 -0.04 -34.01
CA GLU A 416 5.61 -0.59 -33.98
C GLU A 416 5.51 -1.82 -33.08
N GLU A 417 6.52 -2.71 -33.08
CA GLU A 417 6.54 -3.87 -32.19
C GLU A 417 6.53 -3.45 -30.71
N SER A 418 7.31 -2.43 -30.34
CA SER A 418 7.39 -1.94 -28.97
C SER A 418 6.05 -1.33 -28.54
N LEU A 419 5.44 -0.50 -29.38
CA LEU A 419 4.13 0.08 -29.11
C LEU A 419 3.06 -1.00 -28.91
N ALA A 420 2.99 -1.98 -29.82
CA ALA A 420 1.98 -3.03 -29.80
C ALA A 420 2.12 -4.00 -28.62
N LYS A 421 3.34 -4.22 -28.11
CA LYS A 421 3.60 -5.14 -26.98
C LYS A 421 3.63 -4.43 -25.61
N VAL A 422 4.19 -3.23 -25.53
CA VAL A 422 4.40 -2.54 -24.24
C VAL A 422 3.16 -1.79 -23.78
N LEU A 423 2.45 -1.08 -24.66
CA LEU A 423 1.28 -0.28 -24.27
C LEU A 423 0.15 -1.10 -23.64
N PRO A 424 -0.19 -2.32 -24.12
CA PRO A 424 -1.14 -3.19 -23.42
C PRO A 424 -0.70 -3.55 -22.01
N LEU A 425 0.59 -3.80 -21.78
CA LEU A 425 1.13 -4.11 -20.45
C LEU A 425 1.06 -2.90 -19.52
N VAL A 426 1.41 -1.72 -20.02
CA VAL A 426 1.28 -0.44 -19.29
C VAL A 426 -0.17 -0.22 -18.86
N LYS A 427 -1.12 -0.44 -19.78
CA LYS A 427 -2.55 -0.31 -19.48
C LYS A 427 -3.03 -1.36 -18.47
N LYS A 428 -2.60 -2.61 -18.61
CA LYS A 428 -3.02 -3.72 -17.75
C LYS A 428 -2.56 -3.54 -16.30
N TYR A 429 -1.30 -3.12 -16.10
CA TYR A 429 -0.70 -3.02 -14.77
C TYR A 429 -0.63 -1.60 -14.21
N GLY A 430 -1.18 -0.62 -14.94
CA GLY A 430 -1.33 0.75 -14.47
C GLY A 430 -0.06 1.56 -14.34
N ALA A 431 0.98 1.23 -15.11
CA ALA A 431 2.29 1.88 -15.00
C ALA A 431 2.28 3.31 -15.58
N ALA A 432 3.16 4.16 -15.05
CA ALA A 432 3.71 5.26 -15.84
C ALA A 432 4.80 4.68 -16.76
N VAL A 433 5.06 5.30 -17.92
CA VAL A 433 6.01 4.76 -18.89
C VAL A 433 6.99 5.82 -19.39
N VAL A 434 8.25 5.43 -19.49
CA VAL A 434 9.30 6.19 -20.18
C VAL A 434 9.18 5.96 -21.69
N ALA A 435 8.99 7.04 -22.45
CA ALA A 435 8.86 7.03 -23.90
C ALA A 435 10.18 7.48 -24.55
N LEU A 436 10.96 6.52 -25.07
CA LEU A 436 12.22 6.81 -25.76
C LEU A 436 11.95 7.38 -27.15
N THR A 437 12.58 8.51 -27.49
CA THR A 437 12.45 9.12 -28.82
C THR A 437 13.35 8.45 -29.86
N LEU A 438 13.15 7.15 -30.06
CA LEU A 438 13.75 6.35 -31.13
C LEU A 438 12.68 5.52 -31.83
N ASP A 439 12.88 5.20 -33.11
CA ASP A 439 12.00 4.33 -33.87
C ASP A 439 12.79 3.33 -34.73
N ASP A 440 12.17 2.79 -35.77
CA ASP A 440 12.78 1.83 -36.69
C ASP A 440 13.97 2.42 -37.49
N SER A 441 14.03 3.75 -37.61
CA SER A 441 15.13 4.49 -38.24
C SER A 441 16.25 4.86 -37.24
N GLY A 442 16.09 4.52 -35.96
CA GLY A 442 17.03 4.85 -34.89
C GLY A 442 16.69 6.14 -34.15
N ILE A 443 17.71 6.83 -33.63
CA ILE A 443 17.56 8.08 -32.89
C ILE A 443 17.67 9.25 -33.88
N PRO A 444 16.64 10.12 -34.02
CA PRO A 444 16.74 11.28 -34.88
C PRO A 444 17.85 12.25 -34.43
N ALA A 445 18.60 12.76 -35.41
CA ALA A 445 19.68 13.72 -35.17
C ALA A 445 19.17 15.11 -34.75
N GLU A 446 18.01 15.51 -35.26
CA GLU A 446 17.40 16.83 -35.02
C GLU A 446 16.28 16.77 -33.98
N ALA A 447 16.03 17.92 -33.35
CA ALA A 447 15.03 18.03 -32.28
C ALA A 447 13.61 17.73 -32.77
N GLU A 448 13.26 18.20 -33.97
CA GLU A 448 11.93 18.04 -34.57
C GLU A 448 11.57 16.56 -34.75
N GLY A 449 12.54 15.74 -35.18
CA GLY A 449 12.33 14.30 -35.34
C GLY A 449 12.04 13.60 -34.01
N ARG A 450 12.73 13.98 -32.93
CA ARG A 450 12.50 13.40 -31.61
C ARG A 450 11.14 13.78 -31.03
N ILE A 451 10.75 15.04 -31.21
CA ILE A 451 9.42 15.53 -30.80
C ILE A 451 8.32 14.79 -31.56
N ALA A 452 8.49 14.56 -32.87
CA ALA A 452 7.51 13.81 -33.66
C ALA A 452 7.35 12.36 -33.18
N ILE A 453 8.44 11.69 -32.77
CA ILE A 453 8.36 10.35 -32.17
C ILE A 453 7.64 10.40 -30.81
N ALA A 454 7.93 11.39 -29.96
CA ALA A 454 7.24 11.55 -28.69
C ALA A 454 5.72 11.73 -28.88
N GLU A 455 5.30 12.57 -29.83
CA GLU A 455 3.90 12.77 -30.19
C GLU A 455 3.25 11.49 -30.72
N LYS A 456 3.96 10.72 -31.57
CA LYS A 456 3.52 9.41 -32.05
C LYS A 456 3.24 8.45 -30.88
N ILE A 457 4.17 8.34 -29.93
CA ILE A 457 4.01 7.46 -28.77
C ILE A 457 2.82 7.89 -27.91
N ILE A 458 2.66 9.20 -27.64
CA ILE A 458 1.54 9.75 -26.87
C ILE A 458 0.20 9.45 -27.56
N ALA A 459 0.12 9.65 -28.87
CA ALA A 459 -1.09 9.37 -29.64
C ALA A 459 -1.45 7.88 -29.59
N ARG A 460 -0.48 6.99 -29.79
CA ARG A 460 -0.69 5.54 -29.70
C ARG A 460 -1.10 5.10 -28.30
N ALA A 461 -0.49 5.66 -27.26
CA ALA A 461 -0.86 5.37 -25.87
C ALA A 461 -2.30 5.80 -25.54
N ALA A 462 -2.77 6.93 -26.11
CA ALA A 462 -4.15 7.38 -25.94
C ALA A 462 -5.18 6.38 -26.50
N GLU A 463 -4.86 5.65 -27.57
CA GLU A 463 -5.73 4.61 -28.13
C GLU A 463 -5.92 3.41 -27.18
N TYR A 464 -4.95 3.15 -26.29
CA TYR A 464 -5.07 2.17 -25.21
C TYR A 464 -5.70 2.76 -23.93
N GLY A 465 -6.12 4.03 -23.96
CA GLY A 465 -6.67 4.72 -22.80
C GLY A 465 -5.61 5.02 -21.73
N ILE A 466 -4.36 5.28 -22.14
CA ILE A 466 -3.27 5.76 -21.29
C ILE A 466 -3.21 7.29 -21.40
N ALA A 467 -3.42 7.98 -20.28
CA ALA A 467 -3.41 9.43 -20.24
C ALA A 467 -1.98 9.99 -20.44
N LYS A 468 -1.87 11.15 -21.10
CA LYS A 468 -0.59 11.87 -21.32
C LYS A 468 0.21 12.06 -20.02
N ARG A 469 -0.45 12.32 -18.89
CA ARG A 469 0.20 12.46 -17.57
C ARG A 469 0.94 11.22 -17.08
N ASN A 470 0.72 10.05 -17.69
CA ASN A 470 1.40 8.80 -17.38
C ASN A 470 2.58 8.51 -18.32
N ILE A 471 2.95 9.45 -19.18
CA ILE A 471 4.04 9.31 -20.17
C ILE A 471 5.12 10.34 -19.86
N ILE A 472 6.35 9.87 -19.70
CA ILE A 472 7.52 10.71 -19.45
C ILE A 472 8.48 10.48 -20.61
N VAL A 473 8.85 11.54 -21.34
CA VAL A 473 9.63 11.40 -22.57
C VAL A 473 11.12 11.42 -22.27
N ASP A 474 11.86 10.42 -22.75
CA ASP A 474 13.32 10.43 -22.77
C ASP A 474 13.80 10.82 -24.17
N PRO A 475 14.42 12.00 -24.33
CA PRO A 475 14.96 12.42 -25.62
C PRO A 475 16.23 11.67 -26.02
N LEU A 476 16.77 10.80 -25.16
CA LEU A 476 18.00 10.04 -25.32
C LEU A 476 19.23 10.95 -25.46
N ALA A 477 19.88 11.24 -24.33
CA ALA A 477 21.09 12.06 -24.32
C ALA A 477 22.15 11.51 -25.30
N LEU A 478 22.60 12.37 -26.22
CA LEU A 478 23.62 12.02 -27.20
C LEU A 478 25.01 12.30 -26.66
N THR A 479 25.95 11.37 -26.85
CA THR A 479 27.33 11.54 -26.41
C THR A 479 28.03 12.70 -27.13
N ILE A 480 28.57 13.71 -26.42
CA ILE A 480 29.23 14.86 -27.08
C ILE A 480 30.54 14.50 -27.80
N SER A 481 31.16 13.37 -27.45
CA SER A 481 32.39 12.92 -28.13
C SER A 481 32.13 12.46 -29.58
N THR A 482 30.88 12.24 -29.97
CA THR A 482 30.49 11.83 -31.33
C THR A 482 29.93 12.99 -32.17
N GLY A 483 29.66 14.16 -31.58
CA GLY A 483 29.12 15.32 -32.28
C GLY A 483 29.08 16.58 -31.41
N GLY A 484 29.55 17.71 -31.97
CA GLY A 484 29.67 18.98 -31.23
C GLY A 484 28.34 19.65 -30.87
N ASP A 485 27.30 19.43 -31.67
CA ASP A 485 25.96 20.01 -31.44
C ASP A 485 25.05 19.14 -30.56
N ASN A 486 25.49 17.94 -30.18
CA ASN A 486 24.68 16.94 -29.47
C ASN A 486 24.01 17.50 -28.20
N ALA A 487 24.80 18.15 -27.33
CA ALA A 487 24.25 18.75 -26.11
C ALA A 487 23.24 19.87 -26.41
N LYS A 488 23.47 20.67 -27.46
CA LYS A 488 22.56 21.75 -27.85
C LYS A 488 21.22 21.18 -28.32
N THR A 489 21.24 20.13 -29.12
CA THR A 489 20.04 19.44 -29.59
C THR A 489 19.26 18.85 -28.42
N ASP A 490 19.92 18.16 -27.50
CA ASP A 490 19.26 17.57 -26.33
C ASP A 490 18.55 18.64 -25.49
N LEU A 491 19.21 19.78 -25.25
CA LEU A 491 18.62 20.92 -24.53
C LEU A 491 17.47 21.58 -25.30
N GLN A 492 17.52 21.64 -26.63
CA GLN A 492 16.43 22.14 -27.44
C GLN A 492 15.19 21.25 -27.31
N VAL A 493 15.35 19.92 -27.37
CA VAL A 493 14.24 18.97 -27.21
C VAL A 493 13.60 19.10 -25.84
N LEU A 494 14.41 19.19 -24.76
CA LEU A 494 13.91 19.40 -23.41
C LEU A 494 13.04 20.66 -23.32
N ARG A 495 13.54 21.81 -23.80
CA ARG A 495 12.80 23.07 -23.77
C ARG A 495 11.47 22.99 -24.52
N GLU A 496 11.47 22.37 -25.70
CA GLU A 496 10.25 22.24 -26.52
C GLU A 496 9.22 21.31 -25.88
N LEU A 497 9.64 20.18 -25.30
CA LEU A 497 8.74 19.28 -24.56
C LEU A 497 8.16 19.96 -23.31
N THR A 498 8.98 20.70 -22.56
CA THR A 498 8.55 21.43 -21.37
C THR A 498 7.55 22.53 -21.72
N LYS A 499 7.74 23.28 -22.82
CA LYS A 499 6.76 24.27 -23.32
C LYS A 499 5.39 23.65 -23.63
N ARG A 500 5.37 22.36 -24.01
CA ARG A 500 4.16 21.58 -24.32
C ARG A 500 3.55 20.90 -23.08
N GLY A 501 4.09 21.18 -21.88
CA GLY A 501 3.68 20.54 -20.63
C GLY A 501 3.95 19.03 -20.61
N ILE A 502 4.94 18.54 -21.37
CA ILE A 502 5.32 17.13 -21.36
C ILE A 502 6.48 16.95 -20.37
N LYS A 503 6.33 16.00 -19.45
CA LYS A 503 7.39 15.64 -18.50
C LYS A 503 8.50 14.87 -19.20
N THR A 504 9.74 15.12 -18.77
CA THR A 504 10.93 14.56 -19.40
C THR A 504 11.79 13.80 -18.40
N VAL A 505 12.43 12.72 -18.85
CA VAL A 505 13.45 11.99 -18.11
C VAL A 505 14.71 11.89 -18.97
N MET A 506 15.88 11.79 -18.37
CA MET A 506 17.12 11.63 -19.14
C MET A 506 18.18 10.88 -18.34
N GLY A 507 18.82 9.90 -18.98
CA GLY A 507 20.11 9.35 -18.56
C GLY A 507 21.24 10.36 -18.73
N VAL A 508 21.41 11.27 -17.76
CA VAL A 508 22.34 12.42 -17.87
C VAL A 508 23.77 11.94 -18.06
N SER A 509 24.14 10.82 -17.42
CA SER A 509 25.47 10.21 -17.49
C SER A 509 25.90 9.83 -18.93
N ASN A 510 24.97 9.65 -19.86
CA ASN A 510 25.26 9.23 -21.23
C ASN A 510 26.01 10.30 -22.04
N ILE A 511 25.82 11.58 -21.71
CA ILE A 511 26.43 12.73 -22.40
C ILE A 511 27.96 12.63 -22.50
N SER A 512 28.61 11.99 -21.52
CA SER A 512 30.05 11.96 -21.33
C SER A 512 30.72 10.64 -21.73
N PHE A 513 30.01 9.71 -22.38
CA PHE A 513 30.63 8.45 -22.80
C PHE A 513 31.88 8.68 -23.67
N GLY A 514 32.94 7.91 -23.37
CA GLY A 514 34.24 8.02 -24.06
C GLY A 514 35.13 9.17 -23.62
N LEU A 515 34.71 10.03 -22.68
CA LEU A 515 35.52 11.14 -22.16
C LEU A 515 36.19 10.81 -20.80
N PRO A 516 37.38 11.35 -20.52
CA PRO A 516 37.96 11.34 -19.18
C PRO A 516 37.22 12.33 -18.26
N ALA A 517 37.38 12.16 -16.94
CA ALA A 517 36.82 13.08 -15.93
C ALA A 517 35.31 13.36 -16.12
N ARG A 518 34.53 12.30 -16.41
CA ARG A 518 33.11 12.35 -16.77
C ARG A 518 32.25 13.19 -15.84
N ASP A 519 32.50 13.16 -14.54
CA ASP A 519 31.73 13.91 -13.53
C ASP A 519 31.72 15.43 -13.78
N ALA A 520 32.80 15.99 -14.34
CA ALA A 520 32.83 17.41 -14.68
C ALA A 520 31.86 17.75 -15.82
N VAL A 521 31.84 16.92 -16.87
CA VAL A 521 30.92 17.09 -18.00
C VAL A 521 29.48 16.80 -17.58
N ASN A 522 29.26 15.69 -16.86
CA ASN A 522 27.94 15.29 -16.37
C ASN A 522 27.31 16.38 -15.51
N SER A 523 28.05 16.93 -14.54
CA SER A 523 27.50 17.95 -13.61
C SER A 523 27.20 19.27 -14.32
N ALA A 524 28.08 19.73 -15.23
CA ALA A 524 27.81 20.93 -16.01
C ALA A 524 26.59 20.76 -16.94
N PHE A 525 26.52 19.64 -17.66
CA PHE A 525 25.37 19.34 -18.52
C PHE A 525 24.09 19.16 -17.71
N PHE A 526 24.17 18.58 -16.51
CA PHE A 526 23.02 18.41 -15.64
C PHE A 526 22.40 19.76 -15.25
N VAL A 527 23.21 20.76 -14.89
CA VAL A 527 22.72 22.14 -14.65
C VAL A 527 21.98 22.69 -15.87
N LEU A 528 22.56 22.52 -17.06
CA LEU A 528 21.94 22.97 -18.31
C LEU A 528 20.62 22.23 -18.60
N ALA A 529 20.57 20.91 -18.37
CA ALA A 529 19.38 20.11 -18.58
C ALA A 529 18.26 20.49 -17.61
N MET A 530 18.58 20.74 -16.35
CA MET A 530 17.63 21.25 -15.36
C MET A 530 17.08 22.63 -15.75
N GLU A 531 17.94 23.55 -16.22
CA GLU A 531 17.52 24.85 -16.76
C GLU A 531 16.61 24.70 -17.98
N ALA A 532 16.91 23.75 -18.86
CA ALA A 532 16.11 23.45 -20.04
C ALA A 532 14.75 22.80 -19.72
N GLY A 533 14.49 22.42 -18.46
CA GLY A 533 13.21 21.91 -18.00
C GLY A 533 13.14 20.40 -17.77
N LEU A 534 14.28 19.74 -17.55
CA LEU A 534 14.33 18.31 -17.20
C LEU A 534 13.48 17.99 -15.96
N SER A 535 12.55 17.02 -16.06
CA SER A 535 11.65 16.68 -14.95
C SER A 535 12.15 15.53 -14.06
N CYS A 536 12.90 14.58 -14.63
CA CYS A 536 13.52 13.45 -13.94
C CYS A 536 14.94 13.24 -14.45
N ALA A 537 15.88 12.88 -13.58
CA ALA A 537 17.27 12.64 -13.95
C ALA A 537 17.71 11.26 -13.49
N ILE A 538 18.05 10.38 -14.43
CA ILE A 538 18.70 9.09 -14.14
C ILE A 538 20.19 9.39 -14.00
N ILE A 539 20.67 9.35 -12.75
CA ILE A 539 22.04 9.71 -12.38
C ILE A 539 22.58 8.81 -11.27
N ASN A 540 23.89 8.87 -11.03
CA ASN A 540 24.50 8.32 -9.83
C ASN A 540 24.36 9.31 -8.64
N PRO A 541 23.46 9.08 -7.67
CA PRO A 541 23.25 9.99 -6.54
C PRO A 541 24.46 10.04 -5.59
N GLN A 542 25.38 9.09 -5.68
CA GLN A 542 26.61 9.10 -4.89
C GLN A 542 27.71 10.02 -5.48
N SER A 543 27.51 10.58 -6.68
CA SER A 543 28.45 11.59 -7.21
C SER A 543 28.25 12.92 -6.49
N ALA A 544 29.23 13.30 -5.66
CA ALA A 544 29.20 14.57 -4.94
C ALA A 544 29.11 15.78 -5.87
N ALA A 545 29.73 15.71 -7.06
CA ALA A 545 29.65 16.77 -8.05
C ALA A 545 28.23 16.92 -8.63
N MET A 546 27.58 15.81 -8.99
CA MET A 546 26.22 15.82 -9.52
C MET A 546 25.20 16.29 -8.48
N MET A 547 25.29 15.76 -7.26
CA MET A 547 24.38 16.19 -6.18
C MET A 547 24.65 17.63 -5.77
N GLY A 548 25.91 18.08 -5.79
CA GLY A 548 26.22 19.48 -5.55
C GLY A 548 25.62 20.41 -6.59
N ALA A 549 25.69 20.03 -7.87
CA ALA A 549 25.01 20.74 -8.95
C ALA A 549 23.48 20.78 -8.75
N TYR A 550 22.86 19.67 -8.33
CA TYR A 550 21.42 19.58 -8.07
C TYR A 550 20.95 20.53 -6.97
N TYR A 551 21.56 20.47 -5.77
CA TYR A 551 21.17 21.33 -4.66
C TYR A 551 21.49 22.80 -4.95
N ALA A 552 22.65 23.10 -5.58
CA ALA A 552 22.98 24.46 -5.98
C ALA A 552 21.96 25.02 -6.98
N TYR A 553 21.55 24.23 -7.97
CA TYR A 553 20.49 24.62 -8.90
C TYR A 553 19.18 24.88 -8.16
N GLY A 554 18.77 24.02 -7.21
CA GLY A 554 17.59 24.22 -6.39
C GLY A 554 17.58 25.56 -5.66
N ALA A 555 18.70 25.92 -5.03
CA ALA A 555 18.88 27.21 -4.35
C ALA A 555 18.85 28.40 -5.33
N LEU A 556 19.56 28.29 -6.45
CA LEU A 556 19.67 29.37 -7.46
C LEU A 556 18.36 29.63 -8.22
N SER A 557 17.58 28.57 -8.46
CA SER A 557 16.32 28.63 -9.23
C SER A 557 15.09 28.98 -8.37
N GLY A 558 15.26 29.08 -7.04
CA GLY A 558 14.15 29.30 -6.10
C GLY A 558 13.27 28.07 -5.87
N LEU A 559 13.73 26.87 -6.27
CA LEU A 559 13.06 25.59 -6.03
C LEU A 559 13.37 24.99 -4.64
N ASP A 560 14.31 25.59 -3.92
CA ASP A 560 14.63 25.32 -2.51
C ASP A 560 14.25 26.54 -1.67
N GLU A 561 13.06 26.52 -1.07
CA GLU A 561 12.50 27.65 -0.34
C GLU A 561 13.34 27.97 0.90
N GLY A 562 14.00 29.13 0.88
CA GLY A 562 14.90 29.54 1.95
C GLY A 562 16.23 28.76 1.99
N CYS A 563 16.59 28.09 0.89
CA CYS A 563 17.81 27.28 0.77
C CYS A 563 17.93 26.17 1.84
N LYS A 564 16.80 25.63 2.33
CA LYS A 564 16.76 24.66 3.43
C LYS A 564 17.47 23.37 3.06
N ASP A 565 17.19 22.82 1.88
CA ASP A 565 17.79 21.58 1.41
C ASP A 565 19.29 21.75 1.17
N TYR A 566 19.68 22.88 0.57
CA TYR A 566 21.09 23.23 0.36
C TYR A 566 21.84 23.33 1.69
N VAL A 567 21.32 24.08 2.66
CA VAL A 567 21.94 24.21 3.98
C VAL A 567 22.01 22.86 4.68
N ALA A 568 20.93 22.07 4.67
CA ALA A 568 20.94 20.73 5.28
C ALA A 568 22.01 19.82 4.66
N ARG A 569 22.18 19.86 3.33
CA ARG A 569 23.17 19.04 2.62
C ARG A 569 24.61 19.44 2.92
N PHE A 570 24.87 20.74 3.07
CA PHE A 570 26.20 21.32 3.15
C PHE A 570 26.60 21.84 4.54
N ALA A 571 25.74 21.74 5.55
CA ALA A 571 26.02 22.21 6.92
C ALA A 571 27.35 21.66 7.47
N ASP A 572 27.64 20.38 7.23
CA ASP A 572 28.86 19.70 7.70
C ASP A 572 30.04 19.79 6.72
N SER A 573 29.85 20.37 5.53
CA SER A 573 30.90 20.43 4.49
C SER A 573 32.06 21.37 4.83
N ALA A 574 31.92 22.16 5.89
CA ALA A 574 32.99 22.97 6.47
C ALA A 574 34.09 22.13 7.17
N GLN A 575 33.90 20.82 7.36
CA GLN A 575 34.95 19.90 7.82
C GLN A 575 35.31 18.89 6.72
N PRO A 576 36.60 18.73 6.37
CA PRO A 576 37.01 17.74 5.38
C PRO A 576 36.83 16.33 5.94
N LYS A 577 35.69 15.70 5.69
CA LYS A 577 35.56 14.24 5.84
C LYS A 577 36.24 13.58 4.66
N ALA A 578 37.26 12.76 4.95
CA ALA A 578 37.91 11.92 3.97
C ALA A 578 36.86 11.06 3.23
N ALA A 579 36.99 10.96 1.91
CA ALA A 579 36.18 10.06 1.11
C ALA A 579 36.33 8.63 1.64
N GLN A 580 35.27 8.08 2.23
CA GLN A 580 35.25 6.68 2.62
C GLN A 580 35.23 5.82 1.35
N PRO A 581 36.18 4.90 1.16
CA PRO A 581 36.11 3.95 0.05
C PRO A 581 35.08 2.84 0.34
N GLN A 582 34.48 2.34 -0.74
CA GLN A 582 33.86 1.02 -0.93
C GLN A 582 33.02 0.44 0.22
N THR A 583 31.70 0.37 0.00
CA THR A 583 30.74 -0.53 0.67
C THR A 583 31.11 -0.84 2.13
N ALA A 584 30.93 0.14 3.02
CA ALA A 584 31.01 -0.14 4.45
C ALA A 584 29.97 -1.23 4.78
N GLU A 585 30.41 -2.32 5.41
CA GLU A 585 29.48 -3.30 5.95
C GLU A 585 28.61 -2.60 7.01
N TYR A 586 27.29 -2.85 6.97
CA TYR A 586 26.39 -2.26 7.94
C TYR A 586 26.74 -2.74 9.34
N THR A 587 26.68 -1.84 10.31
CA THR A 587 26.72 -2.23 11.72
C THR A 587 25.52 -3.13 12.05
N LEU A 588 25.58 -3.90 13.14
CA LEU A 588 24.43 -4.71 13.55
C LEU A 588 23.19 -3.83 13.78
N TYR A 589 23.38 -2.66 14.41
CA TYR A 589 22.33 -1.66 14.57
C TYR A 589 21.72 -1.24 13.23
N ASP A 590 22.54 -0.78 12.26
CA ASP A 590 22.05 -0.29 10.97
C ASP A 590 21.38 -1.39 10.15
N ALA A 591 21.93 -2.60 10.18
CA ALA A 591 21.36 -3.76 9.49
C ALA A 591 19.97 -4.12 10.04
N ILE A 592 19.80 -4.05 11.37
CA ILE A 592 18.49 -4.26 12.01
C ILE A 592 17.53 -3.12 11.66
N VAL A 593 17.94 -1.85 11.79
CA VAL A 593 17.09 -0.69 11.46
C VAL A 593 16.61 -0.73 10.01
N LYS A 594 17.46 -1.20 9.08
CA LYS A 594 17.15 -1.31 7.65
C LYS A 594 16.48 -2.65 7.25
N GLY A 595 16.23 -3.55 8.20
CA GLY A 595 15.60 -4.84 7.93
C GLY A 595 16.43 -5.79 7.05
N LEU A 596 17.76 -5.71 7.11
CA LEU A 596 18.68 -6.49 6.29
C LEU A 596 19.08 -7.80 6.97
N ARG A 597 18.28 -8.84 6.75
CA ARG A 597 18.39 -10.13 7.45
C ARG A 597 19.78 -10.77 7.43
N GLU A 598 20.37 -11.05 6.25
CA GLU A 598 21.66 -11.75 6.24
C GLU A 598 22.81 -10.89 6.75
N GLN A 599 22.70 -9.56 6.60
CA GLN A 599 23.67 -8.62 7.14
C GLN A 599 23.62 -8.60 8.67
N SER A 600 22.43 -8.65 9.27
CA SER A 600 22.28 -8.80 10.72
C SER A 600 22.92 -10.13 11.20
N GLU A 601 22.73 -11.23 10.47
CA GLU A 601 23.40 -12.51 10.77
C GLU A 601 24.93 -12.44 10.63
N LYS A 602 25.46 -11.74 9.63
CA LYS A 602 26.90 -11.56 9.41
C LYS A 602 27.50 -10.66 10.49
N ALA A 603 26.90 -9.49 10.74
CA ALA A 603 27.36 -8.52 11.72
C ALA A 603 27.39 -9.09 13.14
N VAL A 604 26.36 -9.86 13.53
CA VAL A 604 26.32 -10.47 14.87
C VAL A 604 27.40 -11.55 15.04
N LYS A 605 27.72 -12.33 14.00
CA LYS A 605 28.82 -13.32 14.05
C LYS A 605 30.17 -12.65 14.29
N VAL A 606 30.40 -11.49 13.67
CA VAL A 606 31.61 -10.70 13.88
C VAL A 606 31.65 -10.15 15.32
N GLN A 607 30.54 -9.60 15.83
CA GLN A 607 30.49 -9.05 17.19
C GLN A 607 30.62 -10.13 18.29
N LEU A 608 30.07 -11.33 18.08
CA LEU A 608 30.18 -12.47 19.01
C LEU A 608 31.62 -12.95 19.20
N ALA A 609 32.56 -12.55 18.32
CA ALA A 609 33.98 -12.80 18.54
C ALA A 609 34.60 -11.88 19.60
N GLN A 610 33.92 -10.79 19.99
CA GLN A 610 34.49 -9.72 20.82
C GLN A 610 33.62 -9.38 22.06
N LYS A 611 32.30 -9.55 21.99
CA LYS A 611 31.35 -9.16 23.04
C LYS A 611 30.55 -10.37 23.56
N GLN A 612 30.04 -10.26 24.78
CA GLN A 612 29.15 -11.27 25.35
C GLN A 612 27.75 -11.21 24.69
N PRO A 613 27.06 -12.35 24.50
CA PRO A 613 25.70 -12.42 23.95
C PRO A 613 24.71 -11.37 24.48
N LEU A 614 24.62 -11.24 25.81
CA LEU A 614 23.70 -10.30 26.46
C LEU A 614 24.11 -8.83 26.26
N GLU A 615 25.41 -8.55 26.12
CA GLU A 615 25.89 -7.20 25.85
C GLU A 615 25.49 -6.75 24.46
N ILE A 616 25.57 -7.64 23.45
CA ILE A 616 25.15 -7.35 22.07
C ILE A 616 23.65 -7.06 22.00
N ILE A 617 22.83 -7.88 22.68
CA ILE A 617 21.38 -7.67 22.74
C ILE A 617 21.05 -6.28 23.31
N ASN A 618 21.64 -5.95 24.48
CA ASN A 618 21.30 -4.72 25.21
C ASN A 618 21.89 -3.46 24.58
N SER A 619 23.07 -3.53 23.95
CA SER A 619 23.76 -2.34 23.42
C SER A 619 23.47 -2.03 21.96
N GLU A 620 23.01 -3.01 21.17
CA GLU A 620 22.84 -2.86 19.72
C GLU A 620 21.41 -3.21 19.28
N MET A 621 20.90 -4.38 19.67
CA MET A 621 19.62 -4.88 19.16
C MET A 621 18.41 -4.16 19.77
N ILE A 622 18.34 -4.04 21.11
CA ILE A 622 17.25 -3.33 21.79
C ILE A 622 17.19 -1.86 21.31
N PRO A 623 18.30 -1.09 21.29
CA PRO A 623 18.26 0.28 20.77
C PRO A 623 17.83 0.39 19.31
N ALA A 624 18.16 -0.59 18.45
CA ALA A 624 17.71 -0.60 17.07
C ALA A 624 16.20 -0.83 16.96
N LEU A 625 15.67 -1.80 17.71
CA LEU A 625 14.24 -2.07 17.77
C LEU A 625 13.46 -0.91 18.38
N ASP A 626 13.99 -0.27 19.43
CA ASP A 626 13.38 0.92 20.03
C ASP A 626 13.37 2.10 19.05
N TYR A 627 14.44 2.30 18.27
CA TYR A 627 14.44 3.33 17.22
C TYR A 627 13.33 3.08 16.19
N VAL A 628 13.18 1.84 15.72
CA VAL A 628 12.16 1.49 14.72
C VAL A 628 10.74 1.56 15.32
N GLY A 629 10.55 1.09 16.55
CA GLY A 629 9.28 1.19 17.28
C GLY A 629 8.86 2.64 17.52
N ASN A 630 9.77 3.49 17.99
CA ASN A 630 9.54 4.92 18.15
C ASN A 630 9.27 5.61 16.81
N GLY A 631 9.97 5.20 15.75
CA GLY A 631 9.76 5.72 14.40
C GLY A 631 8.38 5.38 13.85
N PHE A 632 7.86 4.19 14.18
CA PHE A 632 6.49 3.77 13.86
C PHE A 632 5.44 4.55 14.66
N GLU A 633 5.63 4.73 15.97
CA GLU A 633 4.74 5.56 16.80
C GLU A 633 4.70 7.03 16.35
N LYS A 634 5.82 7.56 15.86
CA LYS A 634 5.92 8.92 15.30
C LYS A 634 5.49 9.03 13.84
N HIS A 635 5.00 7.94 13.24
CA HIS A 635 4.60 7.88 11.82
C HIS A 635 5.72 8.25 10.83
N THR A 636 6.98 8.13 11.24
CA THR A 636 8.18 8.32 10.40
C THR A 636 8.65 7.03 9.74
N LEU A 637 8.26 5.88 10.29
CA LEU A 637 8.46 4.55 9.75
C LEU A 637 7.12 3.83 9.65
N PHE A 638 7.02 2.88 8.71
CA PHE A 638 5.77 2.19 8.43
C PHE A 638 5.82 0.71 8.83
N LEU A 639 4.65 0.07 8.90
CA LEU A 639 4.50 -1.32 9.35
C LEU A 639 5.45 -2.30 8.63
N PRO A 640 5.61 -2.25 7.29
CA PRO A 640 6.66 -2.97 6.58
C PRO A 640 8.05 -2.89 7.20
N GLN A 641 8.54 -1.69 7.49
CA GLN A 641 9.88 -1.47 8.01
C GLN A 641 10.01 -2.05 9.43
N LEU A 642 8.96 -1.92 10.24
CA LEU A 642 8.89 -2.52 11.57
C LEU A 642 8.99 -4.05 11.51
N LEU A 643 8.23 -4.69 10.62
CA LEU A 643 8.24 -6.15 10.45
C LEU A 643 9.57 -6.67 9.90
N MET A 644 10.19 -5.96 8.96
CA MET A 644 11.49 -6.36 8.42
C MET A 644 12.62 -6.18 9.43
N SER A 645 12.58 -5.07 10.19
CA SER A 645 13.52 -4.85 11.29
C SER A 645 13.42 -5.95 12.34
N ALA A 646 12.20 -6.32 12.68
CA ALA A 646 11.88 -7.45 13.54
C ALA A 646 12.47 -8.78 13.02
N GLU A 647 12.27 -9.11 11.73
CA GLU A 647 12.83 -10.33 11.14
C GLU A 647 14.37 -10.33 11.14
N ALA A 648 14.99 -9.20 10.82
CA ALA A 648 16.43 -9.03 10.85
C ALA A 648 17.00 -9.19 12.27
N ALA A 649 16.33 -8.60 13.28
CA ALA A 649 16.66 -8.79 14.68
C ALA A 649 16.49 -10.24 15.12
N LYS A 650 15.39 -10.91 14.72
CA LYS A 650 15.15 -12.34 15.02
C LYS A 650 16.22 -13.24 14.42
N ALA A 651 16.67 -12.95 13.20
CA ALA A 651 17.76 -13.69 12.56
C ALA A 651 19.08 -13.53 13.32
N ALA A 652 19.45 -12.29 13.72
CA ALA A 652 20.61 -12.06 14.58
C ALA A 652 20.47 -12.75 15.95
N PHE A 653 19.29 -12.67 16.58
CA PHE A 653 19.02 -13.30 17.87
C PHE A 653 19.16 -14.82 17.80
N ASN A 654 18.71 -15.47 16.73
CA ASN A 654 18.88 -16.92 16.55
C ASN A 654 20.36 -17.31 16.57
N VAL A 655 21.25 -16.54 15.92
CA VAL A 655 22.69 -16.79 15.96
C VAL A 655 23.24 -16.65 17.38
N ILE A 656 22.82 -15.62 18.12
CA ILE A 656 23.21 -15.42 19.52
C ILE A 656 22.73 -16.59 20.39
N ARG A 657 21.47 -17.01 20.23
CA ARG A 657 20.86 -18.12 20.96
C ARG A 657 21.62 -19.42 20.71
N ASP A 658 21.95 -19.72 19.46
CA ASP A 658 22.66 -20.95 19.11
C ASP A 658 24.07 -20.96 19.74
N LYS A 659 24.72 -19.80 19.84
CA LYS A 659 26.00 -19.61 20.55
C LYS A 659 25.85 -19.80 22.07
N MET A 660 24.82 -19.20 22.69
CA MET A 660 24.54 -19.34 24.13
C MET A 660 24.21 -20.79 24.51
N ALA A 661 23.46 -21.50 23.66
CA ALA A 661 23.14 -22.91 23.85
C ALA A 661 24.38 -23.79 23.76
N ALA A 662 25.31 -23.49 22.85
CA ALA A 662 26.59 -24.18 22.74
C ALA A 662 27.51 -23.94 23.96
N GLU A 663 27.34 -22.83 24.68
CA GLU A 663 28.13 -22.46 25.87
C GLU A 663 27.47 -22.89 27.20
N GLY A 664 26.37 -23.65 27.15
CA GLY A 664 25.71 -24.20 28.35
C GLY A 664 24.90 -23.18 29.15
N GLY A 665 24.52 -22.04 28.56
CA GLY A 665 23.72 -21.02 29.21
C GLY A 665 22.29 -21.48 29.52
N SER A 666 21.83 -21.19 30.74
CA SER A 666 20.43 -21.35 31.16
C SER A 666 19.51 -20.47 30.31
N GLN A 667 18.43 -21.04 29.77
CA GLN A 667 17.34 -20.28 29.15
C GLN A 667 16.76 -19.32 30.19
N SER A 668 16.77 -18.02 29.91
CA SER A 668 15.90 -17.09 30.65
C SER A 668 14.46 -17.40 30.25
N ASN A 669 13.64 -17.85 31.18
CA ASN A 669 12.21 -18.05 30.93
C ASN A 669 11.57 -16.66 30.78
N GLY A 670 11.42 -16.17 29.53
CA GLY A 670 10.76 -14.90 29.24
C GLY A 670 9.35 -14.82 29.82
N ILE A 671 8.87 -13.60 30.06
CA ILE A 671 7.53 -13.36 30.58
C ILE A 671 6.50 -13.91 29.58
N LYS A 672 5.50 -14.64 30.07
CA LYS A 672 4.52 -15.33 29.23
C LYS A 672 3.36 -14.40 28.87
N VAL A 673 3.08 -14.31 27.58
CA VAL A 673 1.98 -13.52 27.01
C VAL A 673 1.08 -14.43 26.20
N VAL A 674 -0.22 -14.38 26.43
CA VAL A 674 -1.21 -15.08 25.58
C VAL A 674 -1.79 -14.08 24.59
N LEU A 675 -1.83 -14.42 23.31
CA LEU A 675 -2.43 -13.59 22.26
C LEU A 675 -3.52 -14.37 21.52
N ALA A 676 -4.67 -13.71 21.26
CA ALA A 676 -5.78 -14.30 20.52
C ALA A 676 -6.60 -13.26 19.74
N THR A 677 -7.08 -13.63 18.55
CA THR A 677 -8.18 -12.91 17.91
C THR A 677 -9.48 -13.55 18.37
N VAL A 678 -10.43 -12.74 18.83
CA VAL A 678 -11.65 -13.20 19.49
C VAL A 678 -12.56 -14.01 18.56
N LYS A 679 -13.46 -14.80 19.15
CA LYS A 679 -14.42 -15.64 18.44
C LYS A 679 -15.20 -14.87 17.36
N GLY A 680 -15.35 -15.49 16.19
CA GLY A 680 -15.96 -14.93 14.98
C GLY A 680 -15.05 -14.05 14.15
N ASP A 681 -13.88 -13.69 14.68
CA ASP A 681 -12.95 -12.82 13.96
C ASP A 681 -11.77 -13.60 13.42
N ILE A 682 -11.68 -13.63 12.09
CA ILE A 682 -10.62 -14.32 11.38
C ILE A 682 -9.46 -13.40 10.96
N HIS A 683 -9.53 -12.12 11.32
CA HIS A 683 -8.50 -11.15 10.97
C HIS A 683 -7.41 -11.17 12.05
N ASP A 684 -6.25 -11.72 11.73
CA ASP A 684 -5.16 -11.91 12.68
C ASP A 684 -3.95 -11.01 12.42
N ILE A 685 -4.08 -10.05 11.50
CA ILE A 685 -3.00 -9.12 11.14
C ILE A 685 -2.49 -8.37 12.38
N GLY A 686 -3.36 -7.65 13.09
CA GLY A 686 -2.97 -6.89 14.28
C GLY A 686 -2.32 -7.76 15.36
N LYS A 687 -2.91 -8.93 15.66
CA LYS A 687 -2.37 -9.91 16.61
C LYS A 687 -0.98 -10.42 16.19
N ASN A 688 -0.79 -10.73 14.91
CA ASN A 688 0.49 -11.25 14.41
C ASN A 688 1.60 -10.19 14.48
N ILE A 689 1.27 -8.92 14.23
CA ILE A 689 2.23 -7.82 14.41
C ILE A 689 2.63 -7.72 15.89
N VAL A 690 1.65 -7.71 16.80
CA VAL A 690 1.88 -7.69 18.25
C VAL A 690 2.73 -8.89 18.70
N LYS A 691 2.44 -10.10 18.21
CA LYS A 691 3.23 -11.30 18.46
C LYS A 691 4.68 -11.13 18.06
N VAL A 692 4.94 -10.68 16.83
CA VAL A 692 6.29 -10.48 16.31
C VAL A 692 7.07 -9.52 17.20
N LEU A 693 6.44 -8.41 17.62
CA LEU A 693 7.08 -7.47 18.54
C LEU A 693 7.35 -8.10 19.92
N PHE A 694 6.37 -8.75 20.55
CA PHE A 694 6.58 -9.43 21.83
C PHE A 694 7.72 -10.46 21.77
N GLU A 695 7.77 -11.29 20.73
CA GLU A 695 8.88 -12.24 20.52
C GLU A 695 10.24 -11.54 20.46
N ASN A 696 10.33 -10.37 19.82
CA ASN A 696 11.57 -9.61 19.71
C ASN A 696 12.04 -8.97 21.02
N TYR A 697 11.10 -8.57 21.87
CA TYR A 697 11.41 -8.08 23.23
C TYR A 697 11.68 -9.21 24.24
N GLY A 698 11.77 -10.47 23.77
CA GLY A 698 12.15 -11.62 24.60
C GLY A 698 11.00 -12.23 25.40
N TYR A 699 9.75 -11.88 25.09
CA TYR A 699 8.58 -12.51 25.72
C TYR A 699 8.33 -13.91 25.16
N GLN A 700 7.79 -14.79 26.01
CA GLN A 700 7.31 -16.10 25.59
C GLN A 700 5.85 -15.98 25.14
N VAL A 701 5.63 -15.88 23.83
CA VAL A 701 4.29 -15.71 23.26
C VAL A 701 3.59 -17.06 23.05
N ILE A 702 2.42 -17.22 23.68
CA ILE A 702 1.46 -18.28 23.41
C ILE A 702 0.38 -17.71 22.49
N ASP A 703 0.55 -17.94 21.19
CA ASP A 703 -0.39 -17.52 20.16
C ASP A 703 -1.48 -18.58 19.97
N LEU A 704 -2.72 -18.24 20.33
CA LEU A 704 -3.87 -19.13 20.18
C LEU A 704 -4.49 -19.08 18.78
N GLY A 705 -4.00 -18.17 17.94
CA GLY A 705 -4.52 -17.94 16.60
C GLY A 705 -5.75 -17.05 16.60
N LYS A 706 -6.67 -17.37 15.71
CA LYS A 706 -7.88 -16.59 15.40
C LYS A 706 -9.14 -17.40 15.57
N ASP A 707 -10.28 -16.71 15.62
CA ASP A 707 -11.57 -17.31 15.93
C ASP A 707 -11.51 -18.16 17.21
N VAL A 708 -10.94 -17.58 18.28
CA VAL A 708 -10.66 -18.33 19.51
C VAL A 708 -11.79 -18.13 20.51
N PRO A 709 -12.43 -19.21 21.01
CA PRO A 709 -13.51 -19.10 21.97
C PRO A 709 -13.00 -18.66 23.37
N PRO A 710 -13.82 -17.91 24.14
CA PRO A 710 -13.45 -17.40 25.48
C PRO A 710 -12.87 -18.45 26.43
N GLU A 711 -13.41 -19.67 26.39
CA GLU A 711 -12.99 -20.77 27.27
C GLU A 711 -11.55 -21.18 26.99
N LYS A 712 -11.18 -21.32 25.71
CA LYS A 712 -9.82 -21.70 25.30
C LYS A 712 -8.79 -20.63 25.62
N ILE A 713 -9.17 -19.35 25.50
CA ILE A 713 -8.32 -18.21 25.88
C ILE A 713 -8.05 -18.26 27.39
N THR A 714 -9.11 -18.45 28.17
CA THR A 714 -9.06 -18.50 29.62
C THR A 714 -8.23 -19.70 30.13
N GLU A 715 -8.48 -20.89 29.58
CA GLU A 715 -7.71 -22.10 29.88
C GLU A 715 -6.23 -21.92 29.59
N ALA A 716 -5.87 -21.32 28.46
CA ALA A 716 -4.48 -21.05 28.10
C ALA A 716 -3.83 -20.04 29.06
N ALA A 717 -4.51 -18.95 29.39
CA ALA A 717 -4.02 -17.93 30.33
C ALA A 717 -3.69 -18.53 31.70
N VAL A 718 -4.60 -19.36 32.24
CA VAL A 718 -4.40 -20.09 33.50
C VAL A 718 -3.27 -21.12 33.38
N LYS A 719 -3.33 -22.00 32.37
CA LYS A 719 -2.35 -23.10 32.17
C LYS A 719 -0.92 -22.59 32.05
N HIS A 720 -0.73 -21.47 31.35
CA HIS A 720 0.58 -20.92 31.11
C HIS A 720 1.03 -19.92 32.18
N ASN A 721 0.15 -19.54 33.12
CA ASN A 721 0.39 -18.47 34.09
C ASN A 721 0.80 -17.17 33.38
N ALA A 722 -0.01 -16.75 32.41
CA ALA A 722 0.26 -15.58 31.58
C ALA A 722 0.24 -14.30 32.43
N ALA A 723 1.21 -13.41 32.24
CA ALA A 723 1.21 -12.10 32.87
C ALA A 723 0.26 -11.14 32.13
N VAL A 724 0.30 -11.20 30.79
CA VAL A 724 -0.49 -10.37 29.89
C VAL A 724 -1.32 -11.25 28.96
N VAL A 725 -2.58 -10.88 28.74
CA VAL A 725 -3.46 -11.47 27.73
C VAL A 725 -3.85 -10.38 26.75
N GLY A 726 -3.38 -10.49 25.50
CA GLY A 726 -3.70 -9.58 24.41
C GLY A 726 -4.83 -10.11 23.54
N LEU A 727 -5.87 -9.30 23.37
CA LEU A 727 -7.06 -9.64 22.58
C LEU A 727 -7.23 -8.68 21.40
N SER A 728 -7.59 -9.23 20.23
CA SER A 728 -7.78 -8.45 19.00
C SER A 728 -9.15 -8.69 18.36
N ALA A 729 -9.78 -7.63 17.84
CA ALA A 729 -10.98 -7.69 17.00
C ALA A 729 -10.94 -6.62 15.89
N LEU A 730 -11.31 -6.98 14.66
CA LEU A 730 -11.40 -6.08 13.52
C LEU A 730 -12.85 -5.80 13.11
N MET A 731 -13.77 -6.74 13.31
CA MET A 731 -15.16 -6.58 12.87
C MET A 731 -16.05 -6.01 13.99
N THR A 732 -16.94 -5.06 13.67
CA THR A 732 -17.93 -4.57 14.65
C THR A 732 -18.82 -5.71 15.19
N THR A 733 -19.02 -6.76 14.40
CA THR A 733 -19.78 -7.96 14.79
C THR A 733 -19.11 -8.84 15.84
N THR A 734 -17.80 -8.69 16.05
CA THR A 734 -17.01 -9.55 16.96
C THR A 734 -16.65 -8.83 18.27
N VAL A 735 -16.99 -7.56 18.41
CA VAL A 735 -16.69 -6.77 19.61
C VAL A 735 -17.43 -7.30 20.85
N GLY A 736 -18.62 -7.87 20.71
CA GLY A 736 -19.29 -8.55 21.83
C GLY A 736 -18.52 -9.77 22.36
N ALA A 737 -17.85 -10.52 21.47
CA ALA A 737 -17.02 -11.67 21.89
C ALA A 737 -15.77 -11.23 22.67
N MET A 738 -15.29 -10.00 22.46
CA MET A 738 -14.25 -9.38 23.28
C MET A 738 -14.71 -9.27 24.73
N GLU A 739 -15.88 -8.67 24.96
CA GLU A 739 -16.45 -8.48 26.29
C GLU A 739 -16.69 -9.81 27.01
N GLU A 740 -17.26 -10.80 26.31
CA GLU A 740 -17.44 -12.16 26.85
C GLU A 740 -16.11 -12.78 27.29
N THR A 741 -15.06 -12.60 26.49
CA THR A 741 -13.71 -13.09 26.81
C THR A 741 -13.12 -12.41 28.03
N ILE A 742 -13.26 -11.08 28.15
CA ILE A 742 -12.73 -10.32 29.29
C ILE A 742 -13.45 -10.74 30.58
N LYS A 743 -14.78 -10.89 30.55
CA LYS A 743 -15.54 -11.39 31.69
C LYS A 743 -15.08 -12.78 32.14
N ALA A 744 -14.84 -13.69 31.19
CA ALA A 744 -14.32 -15.03 31.49
C ALA A 744 -12.90 -14.99 32.12
N LEU A 745 -11.99 -14.18 31.58
CA LEU A 745 -10.64 -14.00 32.11
C LEU A 745 -10.64 -13.43 33.53
N ARG A 746 -11.48 -12.42 33.81
CA ARG A 746 -11.62 -11.83 35.14
C ARG A 746 -12.17 -12.82 36.16
N ALA A 747 -13.09 -13.70 35.75
CA ALA A 747 -13.61 -14.76 36.61
C ALA A 747 -12.57 -15.84 36.93
N ALA A 748 -11.59 -16.06 36.06
CA ALA A 748 -10.58 -17.11 36.20
C ALA A 748 -9.30 -16.69 36.91
N GLY A 749 -8.92 -15.40 36.89
CA GLY A 749 -7.69 -14.95 37.52
C GLY A 749 -7.39 -13.46 37.37
N SER A 750 -6.28 -13.02 37.98
CA SER A 750 -5.79 -11.65 37.90
C SER A 750 -4.77 -11.49 36.77
N PHE A 751 -5.26 -11.45 35.53
CA PHE A 751 -4.44 -11.21 34.34
C PHE A 751 -4.42 -9.72 33.98
N LYS A 752 -3.34 -9.23 33.36
CA LYS A 752 -3.36 -7.92 32.69
C LYS A 752 -3.90 -8.07 31.28
N ILE A 753 -5.03 -7.44 31.00
CA ILE A 753 -5.77 -7.59 29.75
C ILE A 753 -5.54 -6.37 28.86
N VAL A 754 -4.93 -6.60 27.71
CA VAL A 754 -4.72 -5.57 26.68
C VAL A 754 -5.66 -5.86 25.52
N CYS A 755 -6.40 -4.86 25.04
CA CYS A 755 -7.29 -5.01 23.88
C CYS A 755 -6.92 -4.03 22.77
N GLY A 756 -7.21 -4.40 21.52
CA GLY A 756 -6.99 -3.54 20.36
C GLY A 756 -7.67 -4.04 19.10
N GLY A 757 -7.49 -3.29 18.02
CA GLY A 757 -8.05 -3.57 16.69
C GLY A 757 -8.91 -2.43 16.16
N ALA A 758 -9.20 -2.44 14.85
CA ALA A 758 -9.66 -1.27 14.09
C ALA A 758 -11.02 -0.69 14.55
N VAL A 759 -11.82 -1.50 15.23
CA VAL A 759 -13.15 -1.11 15.72
C VAL A 759 -13.17 -0.74 17.21
N LEU A 760 -12.03 -0.77 17.89
CA LEU A 760 -11.90 -0.47 19.32
C LEU A 760 -11.48 0.99 19.55
N THR A 761 -12.00 1.59 20.61
CA THR A 761 -11.63 2.90 21.13
C THR A 761 -11.23 2.78 22.61
N GLN A 762 -10.55 3.80 23.16
CA GLN A 762 -10.23 3.85 24.59
C GLN A 762 -11.48 3.73 25.45
N ASP A 763 -12.51 4.53 25.16
CA ASP A 763 -13.78 4.52 25.90
C ASP A 763 -14.43 3.12 25.90
N TYR A 764 -14.40 2.42 24.76
CA TYR A 764 -14.95 1.07 24.65
C TYR A 764 -14.12 0.03 25.43
N ALA A 765 -12.79 0.14 25.37
CA ALA A 765 -11.90 -0.75 26.12
C ALA A 765 -12.11 -0.63 27.64
N ASP A 766 -12.29 0.59 28.12
CA ASP A 766 -12.51 0.88 29.54
C ASP A 766 -13.87 0.34 30.00
N SER A 767 -14.92 0.50 29.17
CA SER A 767 -16.27 0.04 29.52
C SER A 767 -16.40 -1.48 29.64
N ILE A 768 -15.68 -2.23 28.80
CA ILE A 768 -15.65 -3.72 28.87
C ILE A 768 -14.66 -4.26 29.92
N GLY A 769 -13.93 -3.38 30.62
CA GLY A 769 -13.04 -3.72 31.73
C GLY A 769 -11.65 -4.25 31.33
N ALA A 770 -11.10 -3.81 30.19
CA ALA A 770 -9.69 -4.04 29.86
C ALA A 770 -8.76 -3.25 30.79
N ASP A 771 -7.51 -3.68 30.99
CA ASP A 771 -6.51 -2.90 31.73
C ASP A 771 -5.83 -1.83 30.87
N PHE A 772 -5.81 -2.03 29.54
CA PHE A 772 -5.20 -1.10 28.58
C PHE A 772 -5.79 -1.27 27.18
N TYR A 773 -6.02 -0.14 26.51
CA TYR A 773 -6.28 -0.07 25.08
C TYR A 773 -4.98 0.18 24.33
N ALA A 774 -4.64 -0.72 23.42
CA ALA A 774 -3.50 -0.58 22.53
C ALA A 774 -3.97 -0.07 21.16
N PRO A 775 -3.88 1.25 20.87
CA PRO A 775 -4.21 1.79 19.55
C PRO A 775 -3.27 1.28 18.45
N ASN A 776 -2.08 0.80 18.82
CA ASN A 776 -1.12 0.22 17.88
C ASN A 776 -0.27 -0.87 18.54
N ALA A 777 0.46 -1.65 17.73
CA ALA A 777 1.21 -2.80 18.24
C ALA A 777 2.35 -2.43 19.21
N VAL A 778 2.99 -1.27 19.02
CA VAL A 778 4.09 -0.80 19.88
C VAL A 778 3.57 -0.43 21.27
N SER A 779 2.41 0.24 21.35
CA SER A 779 1.77 0.59 22.62
C SER A 779 1.45 -0.63 23.49
N ALA A 780 1.06 -1.76 22.88
CA ALA A 780 0.82 -3.01 23.60
C ALA A 780 2.09 -3.54 24.29
N VAL A 781 3.23 -3.47 23.59
CA VAL A 781 4.53 -3.91 24.12
C VAL A 781 5.06 -2.92 25.16
N ASN A 782 4.92 -1.61 24.93
CA ASN A 782 5.29 -0.57 25.89
C ASN A 782 4.53 -0.72 27.21
N TYR A 783 3.23 -0.99 27.15
CA TYR A 783 2.43 -1.28 28.33
C TYR A 783 2.96 -2.52 29.07
N ALA A 784 3.20 -3.62 28.36
CA ALA A 784 3.72 -4.84 28.98
C ALA A 784 5.11 -4.64 29.62
N ASN A 785 5.98 -3.88 28.96
CA ASN A 785 7.30 -3.51 29.50
C ASN A 785 7.17 -2.68 30.78
N SER A 786 6.16 -1.81 30.89
CA SER A 786 5.94 -0.98 32.08
C SER A 786 5.48 -1.76 33.32
N LEU A 787 5.08 -3.03 33.17
CA LEU A 787 4.68 -3.90 34.27
C LEU A 787 5.87 -4.52 35.01
N HIS A 788 7.09 -4.33 34.49
CA HIS A 788 8.34 -4.93 34.92
C HIS A 788 9.47 -3.88 34.99
#